data_AF-A0A1F2RFB3-F1
#
_entry.id   AF-A0A1F2RFB3-F1
#
_cell.length_a   1.000
_cell.length_b   1.000
_cell.length_c   1.000
_cell.angle_alpha   90.00
_cell.angle_beta   90.00
_cell.angle_gamma   90.00
#
_symmetry.space_group_name_H-M   'P 1'
#
loop_
_entity.id
_entity.type
_entity.pdbx_description
1 polymer ?
#
loop_
_entity_poly.entity_id
_entity_poly.type
_entity_poly.pdbx_seq_one_letter_code
_entity_poly.pdbx_strand_id
1 'polypeptide(L)'
;MTNPFRRCSLYLLPLLWLAPSLPAQQTAQNVPPELISYPDTILYNGKIATMNDSSLTSALGRTVEAIAIRGDRVQFIGTSDEVLRYAGPSTRRINLKGRTVLPGLINSHSHMHDHSLQLWVRNHPQEVEKVAKRFSVAGRNFDELSKGIEVVLKENMTRPLPKQWAWIDLPAGGSSGTGIGVQYLIKDGMTRKKLDELAPQTPVFLLSHPKMLLNTAARNAFLGIYEVPPTDENERWALTQDTTINRSLVVDQYFRTHLDELADTIEDGLKHQAALGFTTFSSHVVGLRIHDAYLKLVRGGRMPIRFGYADRMCQQVEPDMVGCFIRKGDIAGLGDKYFWSVGVTLGGIDAGPPQICTTMEAPKEYKEQERCVLEPGNEYAKAVRAALLSHLRFVVNHDYGDKTMDYVMDIMEQVMKEDPAMTLDYIKSLRLTSDHCGFYPRAAQIPRMVKLGMIISCGARMVDRSAPWLKIYGLRNAERIVPVKSMLRGGLMTTAEGEFQVETGEGPTVFAQYMPMLNRKTYSGEMIAQDEAIDRNTLLKMATVWPSYYVLKEKELGTLEPGKYADLVVLNKDYFTVPESELGSVFPLLTMLGGKPVVVRSEYAAESGLRATGPQMKFQFQMPPRDRSEGGSVRMGD
;
A
#
# COMPACT_ATOMS: atom_id res chain seq x y z
N MET A 1 15.22 74.71 68.75
CA MET A 1 15.87 74.55 67.43
C MET A 1 14.92 73.66 66.59
N THR A 2 13.87 74.14 65.91
CA THR A 2 13.75 75.05 64.73
C THR A 2 13.95 74.39 63.34
N ASN A 3 12.90 73.75 62.80
CA ASN A 3 12.07 74.12 61.60
C ASN A 3 12.74 74.81 60.35
N PRO A 4 12.12 74.90 59.14
CA PRO A 4 11.09 74.07 58.43
C PRO A 4 11.31 73.86 56.87
N PHE A 5 10.38 73.11 56.23
CA PHE A 5 9.86 73.14 54.83
C PHE A 5 10.46 74.06 53.71
N ARG A 6 10.50 73.59 52.43
CA ARG A 6 9.57 73.99 51.30
C ARG A 6 9.84 73.38 49.89
N ARG A 7 8.88 73.60 48.96
CA ARG A 7 8.73 73.12 47.55
C ARG A 7 9.13 74.17 46.47
N CYS A 8 9.17 73.72 45.19
CA CYS A 8 9.01 74.46 43.90
C CYS A 8 10.17 75.40 43.47
N SER A 9 10.62 75.46 42.20
CA SER A 9 10.13 76.32 41.07
C SER A 9 11.21 76.41 39.94
N LEU A 10 11.05 76.83 38.66
CA LEU A 10 9.92 77.06 37.73
C LEU A 10 10.42 77.12 36.23
N TYR A 11 9.66 76.56 35.27
CA TYR A 11 9.34 77.01 33.87
C TYR A 11 10.42 77.37 32.79
N LEU A 12 10.16 76.94 31.54
CA LEU A 12 9.80 77.85 30.41
C LEU A 12 9.18 77.09 29.20
N LEU A 13 8.32 77.78 28.45
CA LEU A 13 7.51 77.33 27.31
C LEU A 13 7.84 78.19 26.07
N PRO A 14 7.51 77.74 24.84
CA PRO A 14 6.49 78.48 24.09
C PRO A 14 5.50 77.62 23.28
N LEU A 15 4.35 78.22 22.96
CA LEU A 15 3.25 77.64 22.20
C LEU A 15 3.48 77.68 20.68
N LEU A 16 2.85 76.73 19.97
CA LEU A 16 2.34 76.92 18.61
C LEU A 16 0.99 76.20 18.48
N TRP A 17 0.01 76.84 17.84
CA TRP A 17 -1.36 76.34 17.62
C TRP A 17 -1.55 76.04 16.12
N LEU A 18 -2.21 74.94 15.76
CA LEU A 18 -3.45 74.91 14.95
C LEU A 18 -3.86 73.50 14.46
N ALA A 19 -5.18 73.32 14.33
CA ALA A 19 -5.94 72.28 13.63
C ALA A 19 -5.90 70.81 14.17
N PRO A 20 -7.06 70.25 14.59
CA PRO A 20 -7.21 68.81 14.81
C PRO A 20 -7.54 68.10 13.50
N SER A 21 -6.62 67.28 12.99
CA SER A 21 -6.94 66.28 11.98
C SER A 21 -7.66 65.10 12.65
N LEU A 22 -8.92 64.85 12.25
CA LEU A 22 -9.62 63.63 12.61
C LEU A 22 -8.95 62.44 11.87
N PRO A 23 -8.38 61.45 12.57
CA PRO A 23 -7.95 60.23 11.92
C PRO A 23 -9.20 59.43 11.53
N ALA A 24 -9.51 59.39 10.24
CA ALA A 24 -10.47 58.44 9.72
C ALA A 24 -9.93 57.02 9.97
N GLN A 25 -10.47 56.32 10.97
CA GLN A 25 -10.25 54.89 11.14
C GLN A 25 -10.88 54.19 9.93
N GLN A 26 -10.07 53.96 8.89
CA GLN A 26 -10.34 52.89 7.95
C GLN A 26 -10.39 51.59 8.77
N THR A 27 -11.60 51.07 8.95
CA THR A 27 -11.82 49.68 9.33
C THR A 27 -11.32 48.84 8.16
N ALA A 28 -10.02 48.56 8.13
CA ALA A 28 -9.47 47.48 7.34
C ALA A 28 -10.19 46.21 7.81
N GLN A 29 -11.14 45.75 7.01
CA GLN A 29 -11.78 44.46 7.24
C GLN A 29 -10.65 43.44 7.27
N ASN A 30 -10.57 42.64 8.34
CA ASN A 30 -9.70 41.48 8.40
C ASN A 30 -10.23 40.44 7.41
N VAL A 31 -9.95 40.66 6.12
CA VAL A 31 -10.17 39.69 5.06
C VAL A 31 -9.31 38.47 5.39
N PRO A 32 -9.90 37.28 5.59
CA PRO A 32 -9.12 36.06 5.83
C PRO A 32 -8.05 35.88 4.73
N PRO A 33 -6.83 35.41 5.04
CA PRO A 33 -5.77 35.27 4.03
C PRO A 33 -6.19 34.46 2.79
N GLU A 34 -7.15 33.55 2.94
CA GLU A 34 -7.74 32.73 1.89
C GLU A 34 -8.59 33.55 0.89
N LEU A 35 -9.07 34.74 1.25
CA LEU A 35 -9.84 35.65 0.40
C LEU A 35 -8.98 36.71 -0.32
N ILE A 36 -7.69 36.82 0.01
CA ILE A 36 -6.78 37.82 -0.57
C ILE A 36 -6.35 37.45 -2.01
N SER A 37 -6.70 36.25 -2.50
CA SER A 37 -6.14 35.75 -3.76
C SER A 37 -7.02 34.74 -4.50
N TYR A 38 -7.08 34.87 -5.83
CA TYR A 38 -7.89 34.05 -6.72
C TYR A 38 -7.44 32.58 -6.76
N PRO A 39 -8.35 31.63 -7.02
CA PRO A 39 -8.00 30.24 -7.28
C PRO A 39 -7.29 30.08 -8.63
N ASP A 40 -6.38 29.12 -8.72
CA ASP A 40 -5.68 28.78 -9.95
C ASP A 40 -6.59 27.98 -10.90
N THR A 41 -7.47 27.14 -10.34
CA THR A 41 -8.44 26.33 -11.08
C THR A 41 -9.78 26.24 -10.35
N ILE A 42 -10.88 26.30 -11.10
CA ILE A 42 -12.23 25.96 -10.64
C ILE A 42 -12.76 24.85 -11.53
N LEU A 43 -13.17 23.74 -10.90
CA LEU A 43 -14.02 22.74 -11.54
C LEU A 43 -15.47 23.05 -11.15
N TYR A 44 -16.41 23.08 -12.10
CA TYR A 44 -17.80 23.47 -11.84
C TYR A 44 -18.80 22.67 -12.68
N ASN A 45 -20.09 22.77 -12.36
CA ASN A 45 -21.15 22.01 -13.01
C ASN A 45 -20.87 20.49 -13.01
N GLY A 46 -20.59 19.93 -11.82
CA GLY A 46 -20.38 18.50 -11.61
C GLY A 46 -21.21 17.95 -10.45
N LYS A 47 -21.03 16.66 -10.16
CA LYS A 47 -21.57 15.99 -8.97
C LYS A 47 -20.40 15.57 -8.08
N ILE A 48 -19.97 16.47 -7.20
CA ILE A 48 -18.75 16.32 -6.39
C ILE A 48 -19.13 15.79 -5.01
N ALA A 49 -18.86 14.51 -4.75
CA ALA A 49 -19.01 13.94 -3.41
C ALA A 49 -17.79 14.33 -2.56
N THR A 50 -18.00 14.98 -1.42
CA THR A 50 -16.89 15.45 -0.57
C THR A 50 -16.30 14.36 0.31
N MET A 51 -17.04 13.27 0.55
CA MET A 51 -16.69 12.18 1.48
C MET A 51 -16.50 12.61 2.94
N ASN A 52 -17.00 13.77 3.34
CA ASN A 52 -16.72 14.37 4.66
C ASN A 52 -17.51 13.78 5.84
N ASP A 53 -18.00 12.55 5.71
CA ASP A 53 -18.51 11.74 6.82
C ASP A 53 -17.52 10.61 7.12
N SER A 54 -16.84 10.70 8.26
CA SER A 54 -15.87 9.70 8.72
C SER A 54 -16.47 8.57 9.57
N SER A 55 -17.79 8.56 9.81
CA SER A 55 -18.45 7.51 10.60
C SER A 55 -18.30 6.14 9.95
N LEU A 56 -18.53 5.06 10.71
CA LEU A 56 -18.52 3.68 10.17
C LEU A 56 -19.83 3.27 9.48
N THR A 57 -20.66 4.24 9.09
CA THR A 57 -21.88 4.04 8.27
C THR A 57 -21.60 4.27 6.79
N SER A 58 -22.53 3.88 5.90
CA SER A 58 -22.47 4.15 4.45
C SER A 58 -22.81 5.61 4.06
N ALA A 59 -22.98 6.52 5.02
CA ALA A 59 -23.18 7.95 4.76
C ALA A 59 -21.90 8.60 4.18
N LEU A 60 -22.05 9.43 3.15
CA LEU A 60 -20.94 10.02 2.38
C LEU A 60 -20.67 11.50 2.71
N GLY A 61 -21.47 12.11 3.58
CA GLY A 61 -21.44 13.55 3.82
C GLY A 61 -22.04 14.36 2.66
N ARG A 62 -21.46 15.51 2.36
CA ARG A 62 -22.04 16.50 1.44
C ARG A 62 -21.74 16.17 -0.04
N THR A 63 -22.68 16.53 -0.91
CA THR A 63 -22.41 16.70 -2.36
C THR A 63 -22.45 18.19 -2.71
N VAL A 64 -21.55 18.62 -3.60
CA VAL A 64 -21.43 20.00 -4.11
C VAL A 64 -21.28 19.98 -5.63
N GLU A 65 -21.38 21.13 -6.28
CA GLU A 65 -21.32 21.23 -7.75
C GLU A 65 -19.97 21.73 -8.27
N ALA A 66 -19.25 22.49 -7.43
CA ALA A 66 -18.01 23.15 -7.80
C ALA A 66 -16.98 23.15 -6.66
N ILE A 67 -15.72 23.21 -7.07
CA ILE A 67 -14.53 23.21 -6.22
C ILE A 67 -13.50 24.19 -6.79
N ALA A 68 -13.04 25.12 -5.94
CA ALA A 68 -11.94 26.03 -6.23
C ALA A 68 -10.64 25.49 -5.63
N ILE A 69 -9.56 25.57 -6.40
CA ILE A 69 -8.26 25.00 -6.08
C ILE A 69 -7.20 26.10 -6.21
N ARG A 70 -6.30 26.17 -5.22
CA ARG A 70 -5.19 27.11 -5.18
C ARG A 70 -3.92 26.40 -4.69
N GLY A 71 -2.82 26.55 -5.43
CA GLY A 71 -1.62 25.75 -5.23
C GLY A 71 -1.94 24.26 -5.34
N ASP A 72 -1.76 23.54 -4.24
CA ASP A 72 -2.09 22.12 -4.11
C ASP A 72 -3.33 21.82 -3.25
N ARG A 73 -4.07 22.83 -2.80
CA ARG A 73 -5.17 22.70 -1.84
C ARG A 73 -6.51 23.17 -2.39
N VAL A 74 -7.57 22.59 -1.82
CA VAL A 74 -8.95 23.05 -1.97
C VAL A 74 -9.09 24.39 -1.23
N GLN A 75 -9.57 25.42 -1.94
CA GLN A 75 -9.81 26.75 -1.37
C GLN A 75 -11.28 26.89 -0.96
N PHE A 76 -12.22 26.54 -1.85
CA PHE A 76 -13.67 26.65 -1.61
C PHE A 76 -14.44 25.49 -2.26
N ILE A 77 -15.62 25.19 -1.74
CA ILE A 77 -16.60 24.26 -2.32
C ILE A 77 -18.02 24.84 -2.22
N GLY A 78 -18.89 24.55 -3.17
CA GLY A 78 -20.25 25.10 -3.19
C GLY A 78 -21.05 24.76 -4.44
N THR A 79 -22.10 25.54 -4.70
CA THR A 79 -22.78 25.55 -6.01
C THR A 79 -21.87 26.14 -7.09
N SER A 80 -22.20 25.88 -8.35
CA SER A 80 -21.43 26.39 -9.50
C SER A 80 -21.35 27.92 -9.48
N ASP A 81 -22.47 28.59 -9.23
CA ASP A 81 -22.57 30.06 -9.24
C ASP A 81 -21.86 30.72 -8.06
N GLU A 82 -21.85 30.10 -6.88
CA GLU A 82 -21.10 30.61 -5.72
C GLU A 82 -19.59 30.55 -5.98
N VAL A 83 -19.08 29.40 -6.43
CA VAL A 83 -17.65 29.18 -6.59
C VAL A 83 -17.09 29.98 -7.78
N LEU A 84 -17.84 30.09 -8.88
CA LEU A 84 -17.41 30.87 -10.06
C LEU A 84 -17.24 32.37 -9.79
N ARG A 85 -17.89 32.95 -8.76
CA ARG A 85 -17.71 34.37 -8.37
C ARG A 85 -16.30 34.66 -7.87
N TYR A 86 -15.58 33.65 -7.36
CA TYR A 86 -14.19 33.79 -6.93
C TYR A 86 -13.18 33.71 -8.09
N ALA A 87 -13.63 33.48 -9.34
CA ALA A 87 -12.73 33.32 -10.48
C ALA A 87 -12.06 34.64 -10.89
N GLY A 88 -10.74 34.72 -10.72
CA GLY A 88 -9.92 35.83 -11.22
C GLY A 88 -9.64 35.77 -12.73
N PRO A 89 -8.92 36.77 -13.27
CA PRO A 89 -8.60 36.86 -14.70
C PRO A 89 -7.80 35.66 -15.24
N SER A 90 -6.96 35.04 -14.40
CA SER A 90 -6.11 33.90 -14.77
C SER A 90 -6.65 32.55 -14.27
N THR A 91 -7.80 32.52 -13.58
CA THR A 91 -8.38 31.28 -13.05
C THR A 91 -8.83 30.38 -14.19
N ARG A 92 -8.28 29.16 -14.28
CA ARG A 92 -8.73 28.15 -15.23
C ARG A 92 -10.11 27.62 -14.82
N ARG A 93 -11.11 27.72 -15.69
CA ARG A 93 -12.47 27.24 -15.44
C ARG A 93 -12.70 25.97 -16.25
N ILE A 94 -13.06 24.86 -15.59
CA ILE A 94 -13.27 23.55 -16.21
C ILE A 94 -14.71 23.10 -15.95
N ASN A 95 -15.51 23.04 -17.02
CA ASN A 95 -16.88 22.57 -16.96
C ASN A 95 -16.90 21.03 -16.90
N LEU A 96 -17.38 20.48 -15.79
CA LEU A 96 -17.47 19.03 -15.55
C LEU A 96 -18.65 18.37 -16.29
N LYS A 97 -19.58 19.15 -16.89
CA LYS A 97 -20.73 18.66 -17.67
C LYS A 97 -21.58 17.60 -16.93
N GLY A 98 -21.84 17.83 -15.64
CA GLY A 98 -22.58 16.93 -14.76
C GLY A 98 -21.82 15.68 -14.30
N ARG A 99 -20.56 15.50 -14.69
CA ARG A 99 -19.76 14.31 -14.33
C ARG A 99 -19.54 14.20 -12.83
N THR A 100 -19.47 12.96 -12.35
CA THR A 100 -19.20 12.65 -10.94
C THR A 100 -17.74 12.86 -10.62
N VAL A 101 -17.47 13.46 -9.45
CA VAL A 101 -16.14 13.69 -8.89
C VAL A 101 -16.08 13.08 -7.51
N LEU A 102 -14.98 12.36 -7.23
CA LEU A 102 -14.66 11.80 -5.92
C LEU A 102 -13.31 12.38 -5.44
N PRO A 103 -12.99 12.31 -4.14
CA PRO A 103 -11.61 12.42 -3.70
C PRO A 103 -10.75 11.36 -4.40
N GLY A 104 -9.46 11.66 -4.55
CA GLY A 104 -8.50 10.72 -5.12
C GLY A 104 -8.45 9.44 -4.31
N LEU A 105 -8.38 8.30 -4.99
CA LEU A 105 -8.44 7.00 -4.32
C LEU A 105 -7.16 6.75 -3.52
N ILE A 106 -7.33 6.17 -2.34
CA ILE A 106 -6.24 5.77 -1.45
C ILE A 106 -6.26 4.25 -1.32
N ASN A 107 -5.15 3.62 -1.68
CA ASN A 107 -4.95 2.17 -1.58
C ASN A 107 -4.16 1.84 -0.30
N SER A 108 -4.76 1.23 0.72
CA SER A 108 -4.06 1.02 2.01
C SER A 108 -2.88 0.04 1.94
N HIS A 109 -2.88 -0.87 0.96
CA HIS A 109 -1.78 -1.81 0.73
C HIS A 109 -1.58 -2.12 -0.77
N SER A 110 -0.39 -1.86 -1.31
CA SER A 110 -0.04 -2.31 -2.68
C SER A 110 1.46 -2.32 -2.96
N HIS A 111 1.93 -3.23 -3.80
CA HIS A 111 3.33 -3.31 -4.23
C HIS A 111 3.59 -2.65 -5.59
N MET A 112 3.15 -1.40 -5.76
CA MET A 112 3.23 -0.69 -7.05
C MET A 112 4.67 -0.60 -7.63
N HIS A 113 5.69 -0.55 -6.77
CA HIS A 113 7.09 -0.58 -7.20
C HIS A 113 7.50 -1.93 -7.80
N ASP A 114 7.01 -3.05 -7.27
CA ASP A 114 7.29 -4.38 -7.84
C ASP A 114 6.70 -4.51 -9.24
N HIS A 115 5.47 -4.05 -9.42
CA HIS A 115 4.80 -4.15 -10.72
C HIS A 115 5.52 -3.30 -11.78
N SER A 116 5.96 -2.09 -11.41
CA SER A 116 6.84 -1.24 -12.23
C SER A 116 8.09 -2.03 -12.67
N LEU A 117 8.72 -2.72 -11.71
CA LEU A 117 9.92 -3.51 -11.95
C LEU A 117 9.69 -4.75 -12.80
N GLN A 118 8.57 -5.46 -12.62
CA GLN A 118 8.20 -6.64 -13.41
C GLN A 118 8.12 -6.31 -14.90
N LEU A 119 7.65 -5.10 -15.25
CA LEU A 119 7.64 -4.65 -16.64
C LEU A 119 9.01 -4.26 -17.17
N TRP A 120 9.82 -3.57 -16.35
CA TRP A 120 11.19 -3.29 -16.74
C TRP A 120 11.98 -4.59 -16.99
N VAL A 121 11.83 -5.58 -16.11
CA VAL A 121 12.42 -6.93 -16.23
C VAL A 121 11.98 -7.62 -17.53
N ARG A 122 10.68 -7.55 -17.87
CA ARG A 122 10.15 -8.12 -19.13
C ARG A 122 10.70 -7.43 -20.37
N ASN A 123 10.90 -6.11 -20.31
CA ASN A 123 11.34 -5.31 -21.45
C ASN A 123 12.88 -5.27 -21.61
N HIS A 124 13.64 -5.67 -20.58
CA HIS A 124 15.11 -5.70 -20.59
C HIS A 124 15.69 -7.08 -20.24
N PRO A 125 15.26 -8.18 -20.90
CA PRO A 125 15.71 -9.54 -20.56
C PRO A 125 17.24 -9.69 -20.63
N GLN A 126 17.91 -8.98 -21.54
CA GLN A 126 19.37 -8.95 -21.68
C GLN A 126 20.11 -8.31 -20.49
N GLU A 127 19.48 -7.40 -19.75
CA GLU A 127 20.05 -6.80 -18.54
C GLU A 127 19.81 -7.71 -17.33
N VAL A 128 18.62 -8.30 -17.26
CA VAL A 128 18.27 -9.32 -16.26
C VAL A 128 19.17 -10.54 -16.37
N GLU A 129 19.47 -11.02 -17.59
CA GLU A 129 20.33 -12.19 -17.80
C GLU A 129 21.75 -11.97 -17.27
N LYS A 130 22.27 -10.73 -17.21
CA LYS A 130 23.58 -10.43 -16.59
C LYS A 130 23.60 -10.72 -15.09
N VAL A 131 22.43 -10.67 -14.43
CA VAL A 131 22.26 -10.91 -12.98
C VAL A 131 21.77 -12.34 -12.71
N ALA A 132 20.77 -12.81 -13.46
CA ALA A 132 20.17 -14.12 -13.27
C ALA A 132 19.67 -14.70 -14.60
N LYS A 133 20.12 -15.92 -14.93
CA LYS A 133 19.57 -16.71 -16.02
C LYS A 133 18.40 -17.54 -15.50
N ARG A 134 17.23 -17.39 -16.12
CA ARG A 134 15.97 -17.94 -15.63
C ARG A 134 15.52 -19.16 -16.44
N PHE A 135 15.03 -20.16 -15.72
CA PHE A 135 14.61 -21.46 -16.24
C PHE A 135 13.26 -21.84 -15.64
N SER A 136 12.43 -22.55 -16.40
CA SER A 136 11.21 -23.19 -15.89
C SER A 136 11.36 -24.71 -16.01
N VAL A 137 11.24 -25.43 -14.89
CA VAL A 137 11.28 -26.89 -14.86
C VAL A 137 9.87 -27.41 -14.59
N ALA A 138 9.27 -28.06 -15.58
CA ALA A 138 8.01 -28.76 -15.45
C ALA A 138 8.24 -30.25 -15.14
N GLY A 139 7.31 -30.86 -14.41
CA GLY A 139 7.34 -32.28 -14.08
C GLY A 139 6.03 -32.72 -13.42
N ARG A 140 5.64 -33.96 -13.65
CA ARG A 140 4.40 -34.59 -13.14
C ARG A 140 4.62 -35.35 -11.83
N ASN A 141 5.88 -35.60 -11.47
CA ASN A 141 6.33 -36.26 -10.26
C ASN A 141 7.68 -35.67 -9.81
N PHE A 142 8.16 -36.08 -8.63
CA PHE A 142 9.37 -35.54 -8.02
C PHE A 142 10.66 -35.93 -8.77
N ASP A 143 10.69 -37.07 -9.46
CA ASP A 143 11.86 -37.52 -10.22
C ASP A 143 12.03 -36.71 -11.51
N GLU A 144 10.92 -36.42 -12.21
CA GLU A 144 10.90 -35.53 -13.37
C GLU A 144 11.38 -34.11 -12.99
N LEU A 145 10.93 -33.56 -11.86
CA LEU A 145 11.39 -32.26 -11.36
C LEU A 145 12.88 -32.28 -11.00
N SER A 146 13.35 -33.31 -10.28
CA SER A 146 14.75 -33.45 -9.89
C SER A 146 15.67 -33.54 -11.11
N LYS A 147 15.32 -34.39 -12.09
CA LYS A 147 16.07 -34.54 -13.33
C LYS A 147 16.08 -33.25 -14.16
N GLY A 148 14.98 -32.51 -14.20
CA GLY A 148 14.93 -31.20 -14.87
C GLY A 148 15.86 -30.16 -14.23
N ILE A 149 15.90 -30.09 -12.89
CA ILE A 149 16.84 -29.22 -12.16
C ILE A 149 18.30 -29.63 -12.45
N GLU A 150 18.60 -30.93 -12.44
CA GLU A 150 19.95 -31.43 -12.77
C GLU A 150 20.39 -31.05 -14.19
N VAL A 151 19.51 -31.20 -15.19
CA VAL A 151 19.79 -30.82 -16.60
C VAL A 151 20.01 -29.31 -16.72
N VAL A 152 19.19 -28.48 -16.08
CA VAL A 152 19.39 -27.02 -16.05
C VAL A 152 20.77 -26.66 -15.50
N LEU A 153 21.15 -27.23 -14.35
CA LEU A 153 22.43 -26.88 -13.72
C LEU A 153 23.64 -27.46 -14.49
N LYS A 154 23.58 -28.72 -14.92
CA LYS A 154 24.70 -29.44 -15.56
C LYS A 154 24.94 -29.05 -17.02
N GLU A 155 23.91 -28.60 -17.74
CA GLU A 155 24.03 -28.31 -19.18
C GLU A 155 23.96 -26.79 -19.44
N ASN A 156 23.06 -26.08 -18.78
CA ASN A 156 22.74 -24.69 -19.11
C ASN A 156 23.45 -23.63 -18.24
N MET A 157 24.10 -24.07 -17.16
CA MET A 157 24.88 -23.25 -16.21
C MET A 157 26.34 -23.71 -16.06
N THR A 158 26.90 -24.33 -17.09
CA THR A 158 28.31 -24.80 -17.13
C THR A 158 29.35 -23.67 -17.14
N ARG A 159 28.97 -22.49 -17.65
CA ARG A 159 29.83 -21.30 -17.77
C ARG A 159 29.00 -20.03 -17.48
N PRO A 160 28.59 -19.78 -16.23
CA PRO A 160 27.84 -18.59 -15.88
C PRO A 160 28.70 -17.33 -16.07
N LEU A 161 28.06 -16.19 -16.30
CA LEU A 161 28.72 -14.89 -16.17
C LEU A 161 29.13 -14.65 -14.70
N PRO A 162 30.17 -13.83 -14.41
CA PRO A 162 30.58 -13.54 -13.04
C PRO A 162 29.42 -13.00 -12.19
N LYS A 163 29.13 -13.69 -11.07
CA LYS A 163 28.01 -13.41 -10.14
C LYS A 163 26.59 -13.62 -10.74
N GLN A 164 26.47 -14.31 -11.87
CA GLN A 164 25.17 -14.66 -12.46
C GLN A 164 24.53 -15.82 -11.71
N TRP A 165 23.25 -15.66 -11.39
CA TRP A 165 22.43 -16.65 -10.69
C TRP A 165 21.75 -17.63 -11.67
N ALA A 166 21.53 -18.86 -11.22
CA ALA A 166 20.59 -19.80 -11.81
C ALA A 166 19.23 -19.66 -11.08
N TRP A 167 18.23 -19.11 -11.76
CA TRP A 167 16.87 -19.01 -11.23
C TRP A 167 16.01 -20.10 -11.86
N ILE A 168 15.44 -20.99 -11.04
CA ILE A 168 14.70 -22.15 -11.52
C ILE A 168 13.28 -22.12 -10.91
N ASP A 169 12.28 -21.85 -11.73
CA ASP A 169 10.88 -21.90 -11.33
C ASP A 169 10.31 -23.32 -11.49
N LEU A 170 9.55 -23.78 -10.48
CA LEU A 170 8.82 -25.05 -10.44
C LEU A 170 7.30 -24.79 -10.36
N PRO A 171 6.43 -25.76 -10.73
CA PRO A 171 4.99 -25.50 -10.89
C PRO A 171 4.30 -25.17 -9.55
N ALA A 172 4.02 -23.87 -9.34
CA ALA A 172 3.41 -23.33 -8.12
C ALA A 172 1.87 -23.52 -8.05
N GLY A 173 1.21 -23.76 -9.19
CA GLY A 173 -0.24 -24.00 -9.26
C GLY A 173 -1.09 -22.77 -8.92
N GLY A 174 -0.73 -21.61 -9.48
CA GLY A 174 -1.41 -20.34 -9.22
C GLY A 174 -0.84 -19.57 -8.02
N SER A 175 -1.27 -18.32 -7.84
CA SER A 175 -0.98 -17.53 -6.62
C SER A 175 -1.56 -18.13 -5.32
N SER A 176 -2.36 -19.19 -5.44
CA SER A 176 -2.91 -20.00 -4.35
C SER A 176 -1.95 -21.11 -3.86
N GLY A 177 -0.81 -21.36 -4.50
CA GLY A 177 0.24 -22.25 -3.95
C GLY A 177 -0.10 -23.75 -3.92
N THR A 178 -1.01 -24.22 -4.78
CA THR A 178 -1.49 -25.61 -4.78
C THR A 178 -0.72 -26.56 -5.71
N GLY A 179 0.39 -26.13 -6.29
CA GLY A 179 1.14 -26.88 -7.30
C GLY A 179 2.10 -27.94 -6.76
N ILE A 180 2.50 -28.87 -7.63
CA ILE A 180 3.41 -29.96 -7.29
C ILE A 180 4.81 -29.48 -6.88
N GLY A 181 5.29 -28.35 -7.43
CA GLY A 181 6.57 -27.76 -7.04
C GLY A 181 6.60 -27.31 -5.58
N VAL A 182 5.47 -26.81 -5.06
CA VAL A 182 5.32 -26.45 -3.64
C VAL A 182 5.48 -27.70 -2.76
N GLN A 183 4.82 -28.79 -3.12
CA GLN A 183 4.91 -30.07 -2.41
C GLN A 183 6.30 -30.72 -2.54
N TYR A 184 6.97 -30.55 -3.67
CA TYR A 184 8.35 -31.02 -3.90
C TYR A 184 9.35 -30.35 -2.97
N LEU A 185 9.25 -29.04 -2.79
CA LEU A 185 10.11 -28.28 -1.86
C LEU A 185 9.75 -28.51 -0.38
N ILE A 186 8.48 -28.81 -0.06
CA ILE A 186 8.06 -29.15 1.31
C ILE A 186 8.57 -30.52 1.76
N LYS A 187 8.67 -31.48 0.83
CA LYS A 187 9.04 -32.88 1.13
C LYS A 187 10.49 -33.19 0.81
N ASP A 188 11.37 -32.19 0.87
CA ASP A 188 12.83 -32.30 0.66
C ASP A 188 13.24 -33.01 -0.65
N GLY A 189 12.40 -32.91 -1.70
CA GLY A 189 12.67 -33.50 -3.01
C GLY A 189 14.00 -32.99 -3.59
N MET A 190 14.24 -31.68 -3.43
CA MET A 190 15.55 -31.06 -3.51
C MET A 190 15.98 -30.53 -2.15
N THR A 191 17.28 -30.60 -1.83
CA THR A 191 17.85 -30.07 -0.59
C THR A 191 19.05 -29.17 -0.90
N ARG A 192 19.41 -28.27 0.03
CA ARG A 192 20.59 -27.41 -0.12
C ARG A 192 21.84 -28.21 -0.47
N LYS A 193 22.07 -29.32 0.25
CA LYS A 193 23.22 -30.21 0.02
C LYS A 193 23.28 -30.72 -1.42
N LYS A 194 22.15 -31.20 -1.97
CA LYS A 194 22.08 -31.63 -3.38
C LYS A 194 22.37 -30.47 -4.35
N LEU A 195 21.85 -29.27 -4.09
CA LEU A 195 22.16 -28.10 -4.93
C LEU A 195 23.64 -27.66 -4.82
N ASP A 196 24.26 -27.79 -3.65
CA ASP A 196 25.70 -27.53 -3.46
C ASP A 196 26.56 -28.59 -4.17
N GLU A 197 26.13 -29.85 -4.21
CA GLU A 197 26.78 -30.92 -4.99
C GLU A 197 26.64 -30.70 -6.51
N LEU A 198 25.48 -30.20 -6.98
CA LEU A 198 25.20 -29.93 -8.40
C LEU A 198 25.82 -28.62 -8.91
N ALA A 199 25.95 -27.61 -8.03
CA ALA A 199 26.28 -26.23 -8.39
C ALA A 199 27.11 -25.54 -7.28
N PRO A 200 28.31 -26.04 -6.94
CA PRO A 200 29.06 -25.60 -5.75
C PRO A 200 29.52 -24.12 -5.77
N GLN A 201 29.66 -23.54 -6.96
CA GLN A 201 30.09 -22.14 -7.15
C GLN A 201 29.03 -21.25 -7.78
N THR A 202 27.95 -21.82 -8.33
CA THR A 202 26.89 -21.08 -9.01
C THR A 202 25.78 -20.78 -8.00
N PRO A 203 25.41 -19.51 -7.77
CA PRO A 203 24.22 -19.17 -7.00
C PRO A 203 22.96 -19.81 -7.61
N VAL A 204 22.27 -20.68 -6.88
CA VAL A 204 20.99 -21.27 -7.30
C VAL A 204 19.84 -20.77 -6.43
N PHE A 205 18.82 -20.19 -7.06
CA PHE A 205 17.52 -19.88 -6.49
C PHE A 205 16.45 -20.77 -7.13
N LEU A 206 15.91 -21.70 -6.34
CA LEU A 206 14.86 -22.63 -6.76
C LEU A 206 13.53 -22.18 -6.15
N LEU A 207 12.54 -21.87 -6.98
CA LEU A 207 11.29 -21.19 -6.58
C LEU A 207 10.04 -22.00 -6.96
N SER A 208 9.10 -22.13 -6.03
CA SER A 208 7.72 -22.54 -6.27
C SER A 208 6.81 -21.86 -5.25
N HIS A 209 6.40 -20.62 -5.54
CA HIS A 209 5.67 -19.75 -4.62
C HIS A 209 4.57 -20.48 -3.82
N PRO A 210 4.54 -20.39 -2.48
CA PRO A 210 5.33 -19.52 -1.60
C PRO A 210 6.63 -20.16 -1.06
N LYS A 211 7.12 -21.23 -1.70
CA LYS A 211 8.30 -21.99 -1.27
C LYS A 211 9.50 -21.68 -2.14
N MET A 212 10.67 -21.66 -1.52
CA MET A 212 11.95 -21.54 -2.21
C MET A 212 13.01 -22.43 -1.56
N LEU A 213 14.13 -22.60 -2.26
CA LEU A 213 15.35 -23.17 -1.74
C LEU A 213 16.57 -22.44 -2.34
N LEU A 214 17.51 -22.06 -1.46
CA LEU A 214 18.81 -21.50 -1.83
C LEU A 214 19.93 -22.51 -1.56
N ASN A 215 20.89 -22.60 -2.48
CA ASN A 215 22.18 -23.23 -2.22
C ASN A 215 23.11 -22.31 -1.42
N THR A 216 24.23 -22.83 -0.93
CA THR A 216 25.19 -22.08 -0.11
C THR A 216 25.83 -20.92 -0.90
N ALA A 217 26.13 -21.11 -2.19
CA ALA A 217 26.64 -20.04 -3.05
C ALA A 217 25.65 -18.87 -3.16
N ALA A 218 24.36 -19.15 -3.33
CA ALA A 218 23.30 -18.14 -3.40
C ALA A 218 23.10 -17.39 -2.09
N ARG A 219 23.02 -18.11 -0.97
CA ARG A 219 22.96 -17.50 0.37
C ARG A 219 24.10 -16.50 0.56
N ASN A 220 25.32 -16.93 0.28
CA ASN A 220 26.52 -16.13 0.50
C ASN A 220 26.54 -14.91 -0.44
N ALA A 221 26.11 -15.09 -1.69
CA ALA A 221 25.99 -14.01 -2.66
C ALA A 221 24.95 -12.95 -2.23
N PHE A 222 23.78 -13.36 -1.73
CA PHE A 222 22.74 -12.43 -1.26
C PHE A 222 23.18 -11.63 -0.03
N LEU A 223 23.68 -12.30 1.02
CA LEU A 223 24.15 -11.61 2.22
C LEU A 223 25.33 -10.67 1.92
N GLY A 224 26.17 -11.04 0.94
CA GLY A 224 27.23 -10.19 0.39
C GLY A 224 26.76 -8.93 -0.35
N ILE A 225 25.50 -8.83 -0.81
CA ILE A 225 24.95 -7.57 -1.37
C ILE A 225 24.91 -6.48 -0.29
N TYR A 226 24.64 -6.88 0.95
CA TYR A 226 24.47 -6.03 2.13
C TYR A 226 25.67 -6.02 3.07
N GLU A 227 26.79 -6.63 2.66
CA GLU A 227 28.02 -6.74 3.47
C GLU A 227 27.81 -7.50 4.81
N VAL A 228 26.76 -8.34 4.87
CA VAL A 228 26.41 -9.16 6.04
C VAL A 228 27.20 -10.49 6.02
N PRO A 229 27.86 -10.90 7.11
CA PRO A 229 28.57 -12.18 7.17
C PRO A 229 27.64 -13.38 6.92
N PRO A 230 28.01 -14.36 6.09
CA PRO A 230 27.11 -15.46 5.70
C PRO A 230 27.05 -16.60 6.73
N THR A 231 26.54 -16.31 7.92
CA THR A 231 26.27 -17.30 8.97
C THR A 231 24.84 -17.86 8.84
N ASP A 232 24.62 -19.06 9.36
CA ASP A 232 23.26 -19.66 9.43
C ASP A 232 22.31 -18.82 10.30
N GLU A 233 22.85 -18.03 11.24
CA GLU A 233 22.10 -17.07 12.03
C GLU A 233 21.65 -15.87 11.20
N ASN A 234 22.56 -15.21 10.49
CA ASN A 234 22.22 -14.07 9.63
C ASN A 234 21.27 -14.48 8.49
N GLU A 235 21.39 -15.71 7.99
CA GLU A 235 20.40 -16.30 7.09
C GLU A 235 19.02 -16.46 7.74
N ARG A 236 18.96 -16.96 8.98
CA ARG A 236 17.70 -17.05 9.76
C ARG A 236 17.09 -15.70 10.14
N TRP A 237 17.73 -14.57 9.83
CA TRP A 237 17.18 -13.23 10.06
C TRP A 237 16.90 -12.50 8.74
N ALA A 238 17.93 -12.24 7.92
CA ALA A 238 17.84 -11.44 6.70
C ALA A 238 17.23 -12.16 5.47
N LEU A 239 17.28 -13.49 5.41
CA LEU A 239 16.86 -14.29 4.23
C LEU A 239 15.48 -14.95 4.36
N THR A 240 14.72 -14.62 5.41
CA THR A 240 13.63 -15.49 5.91
C THR A 240 12.36 -15.57 5.08
N GLN A 241 12.19 -14.75 4.03
CA GLN A 241 10.99 -14.74 3.19
C GLN A 241 11.32 -14.59 1.69
N ASP A 242 10.71 -15.47 0.90
CA ASP A 242 10.82 -15.62 -0.57
C ASP A 242 10.73 -14.28 -1.32
N THR A 243 9.71 -13.50 -0.98
CA THR A 243 9.44 -12.18 -1.55
C THR A 243 10.63 -11.23 -1.45
N THR A 244 11.44 -11.32 -0.40
CA THR A 244 12.58 -10.42 -0.16
C THR A 244 13.69 -10.67 -1.17
N ILE A 245 14.09 -11.93 -1.37
CA ILE A 245 15.18 -12.30 -2.29
C ILE A 245 14.78 -12.02 -3.73
N ASN A 246 13.59 -12.49 -4.12
CA ASN A 246 13.00 -12.30 -5.44
C ASN A 246 13.01 -10.82 -5.87
N ARG A 247 12.57 -9.92 -4.97
CA ARG A 247 12.59 -8.46 -5.20
C ARG A 247 14.02 -7.90 -5.22
N SER A 248 14.83 -8.23 -4.22
CA SER A 248 16.12 -7.55 -4.02
C SER A 248 17.24 -7.96 -4.97
N LEU A 249 17.21 -9.14 -5.58
CA LEU A 249 18.28 -9.54 -6.50
C LEU A 249 18.44 -8.58 -7.69
N VAL A 250 17.34 -8.14 -8.31
CA VAL A 250 17.42 -7.15 -9.40
C VAL A 250 17.60 -5.73 -8.83
N VAL A 251 16.81 -5.35 -7.82
CA VAL A 251 16.85 -4.02 -7.20
C VAL A 251 18.23 -3.66 -6.65
N ASP A 252 18.78 -4.49 -5.76
CA ASP A 252 19.96 -4.13 -4.97
C ASP A 252 21.28 -4.58 -5.63
N GLN A 253 21.24 -5.43 -6.66
CA GLN A 253 22.42 -5.79 -7.47
C GLN A 253 22.53 -4.96 -8.76
N TYR A 254 21.48 -4.89 -9.59
CA TYR A 254 21.54 -4.14 -10.86
C TYR A 254 21.37 -2.64 -10.63
N PHE A 255 20.30 -2.22 -9.96
CA PHE A 255 20.00 -0.79 -9.80
C PHE A 255 20.88 -0.08 -8.76
N ARG A 256 21.84 -0.77 -8.12
CA ARG A 256 22.88 -0.16 -7.27
C ARG A 256 23.68 0.92 -7.99
N THR A 257 23.87 0.79 -9.31
CA THR A 257 24.55 1.79 -10.16
C THR A 257 23.62 2.45 -11.19
N HIS A 258 22.32 2.13 -11.19
CA HIS A 258 21.34 2.60 -12.19
C HIS A 258 20.14 3.29 -11.51
N LEU A 259 20.38 4.06 -10.44
CA LEU A 259 19.32 4.67 -9.62
C LEU A 259 18.36 5.58 -10.41
N ASP A 260 18.87 6.24 -11.45
CA ASP A 260 18.09 7.13 -12.32
C ASP A 260 17.08 6.31 -13.15
N GLU A 261 17.51 5.19 -13.72
CA GLU A 261 16.66 4.23 -14.43
C GLU A 261 15.61 3.59 -13.51
N LEU A 262 15.96 3.31 -12.25
CA LEU A 262 15.03 2.80 -11.24
C LEU A 262 13.94 3.83 -10.91
N ALA A 263 14.32 5.10 -10.74
CA ALA A 263 13.38 6.18 -10.48
C ALA A 263 12.44 6.41 -11.67
N ASP A 264 12.98 6.42 -12.90
CA ASP A 264 12.20 6.55 -14.13
C ASP A 264 11.20 5.39 -14.28
N THR A 265 11.64 4.15 -14.01
CA THR A 265 10.81 2.93 -14.00
C THR A 265 9.66 3.01 -12.98
N ILE A 266 9.97 3.41 -11.74
CA ILE A 266 8.96 3.54 -10.68
C ILE A 266 7.97 4.67 -11.00
N GLU A 267 8.43 5.80 -11.55
CA GLU A 267 7.52 6.87 -11.96
C GLU A 267 6.52 6.42 -13.04
N ASP A 268 6.96 5.64 -14.03
CA ASP A 268 6.09 5.17 -15.10
C ASP A 268 5.00 4.21 -14.61
N GLY A 269 5.36 3.19 -13.81
CA GLY A 269 4.36 2.29 -13.22
C GLY A 269 3.40 3.00 -12.28
N LEU A 270 3.87 3.97 -11.48
CA LEU A 270 2.99 4.81 -10.66
C LEU A 270 2.07 5.71 -11.51
N LYS A 271 2.48 6.17 -12.70
CA LYS A 271 1.56 6.90 -13.61
C LYS A 271 0.43 6.00 -14.13
N HIS A 272 0.69 4.70 -14.34
CA HIS A 272 -0.35 3.75 -14.71
C HIS A 272 -1.33 3.50 -13.56
N GLN A 273 -0.83 3.40 -12.33
CA GLN A 273 -1.67 3.36 -11.13
C GLN A 273 -2.49 4.67 -10.93
N ALA A 274 -1.92 5.82 -11.31
CA ALA A 274 -2.66 7.09 -11.29
C ALA A 274 -3.79 7.09 -12.33
N ALA A 275 -3.65 6.35 -13.44
CA ALA A 275 -4.73 6.19 -14.42
C ALA A 275 -5.90 5.31 -13.92
N LEU A 276 -5.71 4.50 -12.87
CA LEU A 276 -6.79 3.86 -12.12
C LEU A 276 -7.49 4.80 -11.13
N GLY A 277 -6.92 5.98 -10.86
CA GLY A 277 -7.49 6.99 -9.96
C GLY A 277 -6.83 7.08 -8.59
N PHE A 278 -5.75 6.33 -8.36
CA PHE A 278 -5.00 6.41 -7.12
C PHE A 278 -4.19 7.71 -7.05
N THR A 279 -4.35 8.43 -5.95
CA THR A 279 -3.53 9.61 -5.62
C THR A 279 -2.67 9.37 -4.38
N THR A 280 -2.99 8.34 -3.59
CA THR A 280 -2.16 7.87 -2.46
C THR A 280 -2.16 6.35 -2.41
N PHE A 281 -1.05 5.76 -1.98
CA PHE A 281 -1.02 4.36 -1.53
C PHE A 281 -0.18 4.19 -0.27
N SER A 282 -0.30 3.02 0.36
CA SER A 282 0.56 2.56 1.44
C SER A 282 1.06 1.14 1.16
N SER A 283 2.20 0.82 1.74
CA SER A 283 2.94 -0.44 1.56
C SER A 283 4.18 -0.45 2.42
N HIS A 284 4.86 -1.59 2.52
CA HIS A 284 6.24 -1.63 2.96
C HIS A 284 7.21 -1.48 1.78
N VAL A 285 8.35 -0.81 1.99
CA VAL A 285 9.43 -0.75 0.99
C VAL A 285 10.32 -1.99 1.15
N VAL A 286 10.56 -2.70 0.06
CA VAL A 286 11.58 -3.76 -0.03
C VAL A 286 12.72 -3.29 -0.91
N GLY A 287 13.95 -3.54 -0.47
CA GLY A 287 15.17 -3.23 -1.21
C GLY A 287 15.66 -1.81 -0.94
N LEU A 288 16.96 -1.70 -0.69
CA LEU A 288 17.63 -0.45 -0.34
C LEU A 288 17.55 0.57 -1.48
N ARG A 289 17.52 0.13 -2.75
CA ARG A 289 17.49 1.06 -3.89
C ARG A 289 16.09 1.61 -4.20
N ILE A 290 15.01 0.90 -3.83
CA ILE A 290 13.64 1.40 -4.02
C ILE A 290 13.40 2.66 -3.18
N HIS A 291 13.87 2.68 -1.92
CA HIS A 291 13.77 3.85 -1.05
C HIS A 291 14.50 5.07 -1.64
N ASP A 292 15.73 4.88 -2.14
CA ASP A 292 16.51 5.94 -2.79
C ASP A 292 15.85 6.46 -4.07
N ALA A 293 15.18 5.59 -4.84
CA ALA A 293 14.47 5.98 -6.05
C ALA A 293 13.25 6.85 -5.74
N TYR A 294 12.45 6.50 -4.72
CA TYR A 294 11.38 7.37 -4.21
C TYR A 294 11.92 8.71 -3.74
N LEU A 295 13.02 8.74 -2.97
CA LEU A 295 13.65 9.99 -2.54
C LEU A 295 14.14 10.84 -3.72
N LYS A 296 14.63 10.21 -4.80
CA LYS A 296 15.03 10.92 -6.03
C LYS A 296 13.81 11.53 -6.74
N LEU A 297 12.69 10.81 -6.84
CA LEU A 297 11.44 11.32 -7.40
C LEU A 297 10.86 12.48 -6.58
N VAL A 298 10.87 12.38 -5.25
CA VAL A 298 10.45 13.45 -4.34
C VAL A 298 11.31 14.71 -4.55
N ARG A 299 12.64 14.58 -4.50
CA ARG A 299 13.58 15.69 -4.70
C ARG A 299 13.47 16.33 -6.09
N GLY A 300 13.13 15.55 -7.11
CA GLY A 300 12.86 16.04 -8.46
C GLY A 300 11.47 16.65 -8.66
N GLY A 301 10.56 16.56 -7.68
CA GLY A 301 9.16 16.98 -7.83
C GLY A 301 8.35 16.12 -8.81
N ARG A 302 8.76 14.85 -9.00
CA ARG A 302 8.30 13.92 -10.03
C ARG A 302 7.25 12.90 -9.56
N MET A 303 6.92 12.86 -8.27
CA MET A 303 5.98 11.88 -7.69
C MET A 303 4.57 12.00 -8.30
N PRO A 304 4.04 10.96 -8.99
CA PRO A 304 2.71 10.99 -9.63
C PRO A 304 1.59 10.44 -8.73
N ILE A 305 1.96 9.81 -7.60
CA ILE A 305 1.08 9.34 -6.50
C ILE A 305 1.84 9.59 -5.18
N ARG A 306 1.14 9.85 -4.08
CA ARG A 306 1.69 9.88 -2.71
C ARG A 306 1.91 8.47 -2.15
N PHE A 307 2.90 8.30 -1.28
CA PHE A 307 3.22 7.02 -0.66
C PHE A 307 3.51 7.17 0.84
N GLY A 308 2.62 6.60 1.66
CA GLY A 308 2.88 6.36 3.09
C GLY A 308 3.56 5.00 3.28
N TYR A 309 4.85 4.95 3.57
CA TYR A 309 5.62 3.71 3.59
C TYR A 309 5.87 3.13 4.98
N ALA A 310 5.74 1.82 5.15
CA ALA A 310 6.23 1.12 6.33
C ALA A 310 7.70 0.73 6.12
N ASP A 311 8.53 1.00 7.12
CA ASP A 311 9.94 0.66 7.10
C ASP A 311 10.14 -0.83 7.48
N ARG A 312 10.67 -1.62 6.54
CA ARG A 312 10.97 -3.05 6.71
C ARG A 312 12.46 -3.33 6.93
N MET A 313 13.30 -2.29 7.07
CA MET A 313 14.76 -2.45 6.99
C MET A 313 15.32 -3.31 8.14
N CYS A 314 14.76 -3.18 9.35
CA CYS A 314 15.11 -4.03 10.48
C CYS A 314 14.85 -5.53 10.25
N GLN A 315 13.93 -5.92 9.36
CA GLN A 315 13.71 -7.33 9.02
C GLN A 315 14.54 -7.74 7.80
N GLN A 316 14.76 -6.81 6.85
CA GLN A 316 15.39 -7.13 5.57
C GLN A 316 16.93 -7.24 5.64
N VAL A 317 17.61 -6.34 6.36
CA VAL A 317 19.08 -6.24 6.33
C VAL A 317 19.77 -6.44 7.69
N GLU A 318 19.03 -6.34 8.80
CA GLU A 318 19.60 -6.45 10.15
C GLU A 318 19.51 -7.87 10.70
N PRO A 319 20.61 -8.48 11.18
CA PRO A 319 20.57 -9.73 11.92
C PRO A 319 19.82 -9.64 13.26
N ASP A 320 19.82 -8.47 13.89
CA ASP A 320 19.22 -8.22 15.21
C ASP A 320 17.97 -7.34 15.05
N MET A 321 16.85 -7.95 14.69
CA MET A 321 15.57 -7.23 14.52
C MET A 321 15.12 -6.53 15.80
N VAL A 322 15.32 -7.19 16.96
CA VAL A 322 14.90 -6.71 18.28
C VAL A 322 15.67 -5.45 18.65
N GLY A 323 17.01 -5.51 18.63
CA GLY A 323 17.84 -4.36 18.93
C GLY A 323 17.79 -3.30 17.84
N CYS A 324 17.51 -3.64 16.57
CA CYS A 324 17.23 -2.64 15.53
C CYS A 324 16.05 -1.75 15.92
N PHE A 325 14.93 -2.34 16.34
CA PHE A 325 13.78 -1.56 16.81
C PHE A 325 14.06 -0.79 18.10
N ILE A 326 14.81 -1.36 19.07
CA ILE A 326 15.21 -0.63 20.29
C ILE A 326 16.09 0.60 19.98
N ARG A 327 16.92 0.51 18.94
CA ARG A 327 17.81 1.62 18.49
C ARG A 327 17.11 2.60 17.53
N LYS A 328 15.85 2.38 17.19
CA LYS A 328 15.09 3.18 16.21
C LYS A 328 14.19 4.18 16.92
N GLY A 329 14.20 5.43 16.46
CA GLY A 329 13.23 6.44 16.91
C GLY A 329 11.89 6.29 16.20
N ASP A 330 10.83 6.83 16.78
CA ASP A 330 9.54 6.91 16.09
C ASP A 330 9.65 7.83 14.87
N ILE A 331 9.30 7.26 13.72
CA ILE A 331 9.30 7.93 12.41
C ILE A 331 7.90 8.05 11.83
N ALA A 332 6.85 7.57 12.53
CA ALA A 332 5.49 7.61 12.01
C ALA A 332 5.02 9.06 11.75
N GLY A 333 4.55 9.30 10.54
CA GLY A 333 4.15 10.62 10.04
C GLY A 333 5.29 11.49 9.52
N LEU A 334 6.56 11.15 9.77
CA LEU A 334 7.73 11.92 9.29
C LEU A 334 7.95 11.73 7.79
N GLY A 335 8.20 12.85 7.10
CA GLY A 335 8.41 12.92 5.66
C GLY A 335 7.88 14.22 5.08
N ASP A 336 7.58 14.21 3.79
CA ASP A 336 6.95 15.34 3.10
C ASP A 336 5.48 15.02 2.73
N LYS A 337 4.88 15.84 1.85
CA LYS A 337 3.50 15.65 1.41
C LYS A 337 3.31 14.53 0.37
N TYR A 338 4.39 14.00 -0.22
CA TYR A 338 4.37 12.93 -1.22
C TYR A 338 4.94 11.62 -0.69
N PHE A 339 5.85 11.65 0.28
CA PHE A 339 6.52 10.47 0.82
C PHE A 339 6.79 10.63 2.31
N TRP A 340 6.16 9.78 3.13
CA TRP A 340 6.31 9.78 4.60
C TRP A 340 6.25 8.36 5.15
N SER A 341 6.87 8.13 6.30
CA SER A 341 6.75 6.84 6.98
C SER A 341 5.39 6.72 7.68
N VAL A 342 4.76 5.55 7.59
CA VAL A 342 3.58 5.18 8.38
C VAL A 342 3.92 4.32 9.59
N GLY A 343 5.22 4.06 9.86
CA GLY A 343 5.70 3.22 10.96
C GLY A 343 6.72 2.18 10.50
N VAL A 344 6.90 1.15 11.33
CA VAL A 344 7.83 0.02 11.08
C VAL A 344 7.08 -1.29 10.87
N THR A 345 7.68 -2.23 10.16
CA THR A 345 7.08 -3.54 9.87
C THR A 345 8.12 -4.67 9.83
N LEU A 346 7.65 -5.91 9.97
CA LEU A 346 8.41 -7.11 9.61
C LEU A 346 8.02 -7.64 8.21
N GLY A 347 7.15 -6.94 7.48
CA GLY A 347 6.53 -7.43 6.26
C GLY A 347 5.41 -8.41 6.58
N GLY A 348 5.62 -9.69 6.26
CA GLY A 348 4.68 -10.76 6.60
C GLY A 348 4.94 -11.36 7.98
N ILE A 349 3.87 -11.45 8.78
CA ILE A 349 3.86 -12.10 10.09
C ILE A 349 3.12 -13.44 10.09
N ASP A 350 2.66 -13.85 8.91
CA ASP A 350 2.06 -15.14 8.58
C ASP A 350 2.39 -15.48 7.12
N ALA A 351 1.84 -16.57 6.60
CA ALA A 351 1.82 -16.91 5.19
C ALA A 351 0.39 -17.31 4.75
N GLY A 352 0.14 -17.30 3.44
CA GLY A 352 -1.05 -17.94 2.89
C GLY A 352 -1.05 -19.46 3.09
N PRO A 353 -2.22 -20.12 3.02
CA PRO A 353 -2.31 -21.57 2.97
C PRO A 353 -1.39 -22.21 1.92
N PRO A 354 -0.82 -23.41 2.18
CA PRO A 354 -1.08 -24.29 3.33
C PRO A 354 -0.31 -23.90 4.61
N GLN A 355 0.46 -22.80 4.59
CA GLN A 355 1.37 -22.42 5.68
C GLN A 355 0.77 -21.49 6.74
N ILE A 356 -0.48 -21.10 6.55
CA ILE A 356 -1.26 -20.21 7.42
C ILE A 356 -1.23 -20.60 8.91
N CYS A 357 -1.03 -19.63 9.79
CA CYS A 357 -1.16 -19.80 11.24
C CYS A 357 -2.62 -19.55 11.65
N THR A 358 -3.40 -20.63 11.76
CA THR A 358 -4.85 -20.55 11.98
C THR A 358 -5.36 -21.47 13.09
N THR A 359 -6.50 -21.12 13.70
CA THR A 359 -7.23 -22.04 14.60
C THR A 359 -8.32 -22.82 13.86
N MET A 360 -8.38 -22.78 12.53
CA MET A 360 -9.28 -23.63 11.74
C MET A 360 -8.80 -25.08 11.77
N GLU A 361 -9.73 -26.03 11.89
CA GLU A 361 -9.41 -27.45 11.72
C GLU A 361 -9.08 -27.79 10.25
N ALA A 362 -8.17 -28.74 10.04
CA ALA A 362 -7.80 -29.27 8.73
C ALA A 362 -7.29 -30.72 8.87
N PRO A 363 -7.21 -31.51 7.78
CA PRO A 363 -6.54 -32.82 7.80
C PRO A 363 -5.07 -32.70 8.24
N LYS A 364 -4.56 -33.77 8.88
CA LYS A 364 -3.25 -33.79 9.52
C LYS A 364 -2.13 -33.31 8.59
N GLU A 365 -2.13 -33.79 7.36
CA GLU A 365 -1.13 -33.48 6.34
C GLU A 365 -1.09 -31.99 5.96
N TYR A 366 -2.17 -31.24 6.16
CA TYR A 366 -2.19 -29.77 6.02
C TYR A 366 -1.84 -29.09 7.34
N LYS A 367 -2.31 -29.59 8.48
CA LYS A 367 -1.96 -29.06 9.81
C LYS A 367 -0.46 -29.06 10.08
N GLU A 368 0.26 -30.09 9.64
CA GLU A 368 1.72 -30.19 9.79
C GLU A 368 2.50 -29.20 8.89
N GLN A 369 1.85 -28.46 7.99
CA GLN A 369 2.47 -27.44 7.11
C GLN A 369 2.32 -25.99 7.63
N GLU A 370 1.43 -25.77 8.61
CA GLU A 370 1.15 -24.45 9.21
C GLU A 370 2.38 -23.91 9.95
N ARG A 371 2.65 -22.60 9.84
CA ARG A 371 3.81 -21.96 10.48
C ARG A 371 3.45 -20.58 11.05
N CYS A 372 3.37 -20.49 12.36
CA CYS A 372 3.21 -19.22 13.07
C CYS A 372 4.54 -18.44 13.15
N VAL A 373 4.68 -17.37 12.36
CA VAL A 373 5.90 -16.55 12.39
C VAL A 373 6.01 -15.76 13.70
N LEU A 374 4.89 -15.32 14.29
CA LEU A 374 4.83 -14.68 15.63
C LEU A 374 4.55 -15.65 16.78
N GLU A 375 5.05 -16.89 16.73
CA GLU A 375 4.91 -17.81 17.87
C GLU A 375 5.50 -17.21 19.17
N PRO A 376 4.77 -17.27 20.31
CA PRO A 376 5.17 -16.60 21.56
C PRO A 376 6.59 -16.96 22.02
N GLY A 377 7.37 -15.93 22.35
CA GLY A 377 8.74 -16.07 22.83
C GLY A 377 9.82 -16.21 21.74
N ASN A 378 9.45 -16.31 20.46
CA ASN A 378 10.42 -16.25 19.37
C ASN A 378 10.88 -14.80 19.06
N GLU A 379 11.90 -14.64 18.22
CA GLU A 379 12.47 -13.30 17.95
C GLU A 379 11.55 -12.36 17.14
N TYR A 380 10.63 -12.87 16.32
CA TYR A 380 9.65 -12.00 15.65
C TYR A 380 8.64 -11.45 16.67
N ALA A 381 8.13 -12.28 17.57
CA ALA A 381 7.27 -11.85 18.66
C ALA A 381 7.99 -10.86 19.60
N LYS A 382 9.27 -11.12 19.92
CA LYS A 382 10.12 -10.17 20.66
C LYS A 382 10.35 -8.87 19.89
N ALA A 383 10.50 -8.91 18.57
CA ALA A 383 10.69 -7.71 17.75
C ALA A 383 9.43 -6.85 17.71
N VAL A 384 8.24 -7.43 17.52
CA VAL A 384 6.97 -6.67 17.63
C VAL A 384 6.80 -6.07 19.03
N ARG A 385 7.08 -6.84 20.08
CA ARG A 385 7.07 -6.36 21.47
C ARG A 385 8.06 -5.20 21.68
N ALA A 386 9.28 -5.33 21.14
CA ALA A 386 10.31 -4.30 21.23
C ALA A 386 9.94 -3.03 20.46
N ALA A 387 9.31 -3.14 19.29
CA ALA A 387 8.81 -1.98 18.55
C ALA A 387 7.79 -1.19 19.37
N LEU A 388 6.81 -1.86 19.99
CA LEU A 388 5.81 -1.19 20.83
C LEU A 388 6.43 -0.58 22.10
N LEU A 389 7.31 -1.30 22.79
CA LEU A 389 8.04 -0.76 23.96
C LEU A 389 9.00 0.39 23.60
N SER A 390 9.43 0.47 22.34
CA SER A 390 10.24 1.57 21.80
C SER A 390 9.39 2.69 21.18
N HIS A 391 8.09 2.73 21.52
CA HIS A 391 7.14 3.75 21.08
C HIS A 391 6.88 3.80 19.56
N LEU A 392 7.22 2.75 18.81
CA LEU A 392 7.07 2.70 17.36
C LEU A 392 5.69 2.21 16.96
N ARG A 393 5.08 2.87 15.97
CA ARG A 393 3.90 2.32 15.28
C ARG A 393 4.29 1.07 14.49
N PHE A 394 3.78 -0.10 14.89
CA PHE A 394 3.89 -1.33 14.12
C PHE A 394 2.79 -1.39 13.05
N VAL A 395 3.17 -1.74 11.82
CA VAL A 395 2.28 -1.84 10.66
C VAL A 395 2.34 -3.28 10.17
N VAL A 396 1.29 -4.08 10.35
CA VAL A 396 1.24 -5.43 9.79
C VAL A 396 0.87 -5.31 8.32
N ASN A 397 1.83 -5.60 7.44
CA ASN A 397 1.59 -5.49 6.00
C ASN A 397 1.30 -6.82 5.29
N HIS A 398 1.29 -7.95 6.01
CA HIS A 398 0.77 -9.20 5.48
C HIS A 398 0.39 -10.12 6.66
N ASP A 399 -0.91 -10.37 6.80
CA ASP A 399 -1.48 -11.41 7.63
C ASP A 399 -2.43 -12.27 6.79
N TYR A 400 -2.72 -13.49 7.24
CA TYR A 400 -3.63 -14.40 6.56
C TYR A 400 -4.49 -15.19 7.54
N GLY A 401 -3.91 -15.61 8.67
CA GLY A 401 -4.53 -16.50 9.65
C GLY A 401 -4.98 -15.81 10.93
N ASP A 402 -6.17 -16.20 11.40
CA ASP A 402 -6.76 -15.71 12.63
C ASP A 402 -5.88 -15.89 13.88
N LYS A 403 -5.02 -16.90 13.93
CA LYS A 403 -4.19 -17.19 15.12
C LYS A 403 -3.00 -16.24 15.22
N THR A 404 -2.42 -15.80 14.10
CA THR A 404 -1.38 -14.76 14.08
C THR A 404 -1.88 -13.48 14.74
N MET A 405 -3.12 -13.11 14.43
CA MET A 405 -3.74 -11.90 14.95
C MET A 405 -4.06 -11.98 16.45
N ASP A 406 -4.26 -13.19 17.01
CA ASP A 406 -4.28 -13.36 18.47
C ASP A 406 -2.93 -12.98 19.08
N TYR A 407 -1.81 -13.44 18.50
CA TYR A 407 -0.48 -13.11 19.00
C TYR A 407 -0.14 -11.62 18.91
N VAL A 408 -0.57 -10.92 17.84
CA VAL A 408 -0.41 -9.46 17.74
C VAL A 408 -1.14 -8.76 18.90
N MET A 409 -2.40 -9.13 19.14
CA MET A 409 -3.20 -8.54 20.23
C MET A 409 -2.69 -8.97 21.63
N ASP A 410 -2.15 -10.18 21.78
CA ASP A 410 -1.51 -10.66 23.01
C ASP A 410 -0.26 -9.82 23.33
N ILE A 411 0.57 -9.52 22.33
CA ILE A 411 1.76 -8.67 22.48
C ILE A 411 1.36 -7.24 22.86
N MET A 412 0.32 -6.67 22.22
CA MET A 412 -0.24 -5.37 22.60
C MET A 412 -0.72 -5.35 24.05
N GLU A 413 -1.42 -6.39 24.50
CA GLU A 413 -1.89 -6.50 25.90
C GLU A 413 -0.77 -6.85 26.89
N GLN A 414 0.33 -7.45 26.44
CA GLN A 414 1.51 -7.73 27.23
C GLN A 414 2.29 -6.45 27.53
N VAL A 415 2.57 -5.61 26.53
CA VAL A 415 3.35 -4.37 26.76
C VAL A 415 2.63 -3.41 27.72
N MET A 416 1.29 -3.34 27.68
CA MET A 416 0.50 -2.56 28.65
C MET A 416 0.59 -3.07 30.11
N LYS A 417 1.00 -4.33 30.32
CA LYS A 417 1.23 -4.89 31.67
C LYS A 417 2.67 -4.71 32.15
N GLU A 418 3.60 -4.60 31.21
CA GLU A 418 5.04 -4.49 31.48
C GLU A 418 5.50 -3.05 31.70
N ASP A 419 4.91 -2.09 30.98
CA ASP A 419 5.22 -0.67 31.10
C ASP A 419 3.93 0.16 31.33
N PRO A 420 3.76 0.79 32.51
CA PRO A 420 2.63 1.69 32.79
C PRO A 420 2.50 2.89 31.85
N ALA A 421 3.56 3.28 31.13
CA ALA A 421 3.48 4.33 30.09
C ALA A 421 2.72 3.85 28.84
N MET A 422 2.70 2.55 28.58
CA MET A 422 1.91 1.91 27.52
C MET A 422 0.44 1.83 27.94
N THR A 423 -0.21 2.98 28.11
CA THR A 423 -1.64 3.05 28.42
C THR A 423 -2.49 2.56 27.25
N LEU A 424 -3.73 2.14 27.51
CA LEU A 424 -4.67 1.74 26.45
C LEU A 424 -4.89 2.85 25.41
N ASP A 425 -4.96 4.10 25.84
CA ASP A 425 -5.16 5.23 24.93
C ASP A 425 -3.89 5.55 24.13
N TYR A 426 -2.70 5.31 24.70
CA TYR A 426 -1.45 5.34 23.93
C TYR A 426 -1.41 4.24 22.86
N ILE A 427 -1.71 2.99 23.21
CA ILE A 427 -1.76 1.87 22.25
C ILE A 427 -2.78 2.12 21.13
N LYS A 428 -3.97 2.66 21.44
CA LYS A 428 -4.94 3.11 20.41
C LYS A 428 -4.36 4.23 19.53
N SER A 429 -3.61 5.16 20.10
CA SER A 429 -3.02 6.29 19.36
C SER A 429 -2.00 5.84 18.31
N LEU A 430 -1.36 4.69 18.50
CA LEU A 430 -0.48 4.05 17.52
C LEU A 430 -1.23 3.53 16.28
N ARG A 431 -2.56 3.35 16.34
CA ARG A 431 -3.39 2.91 15.20
C ARG A 431 -2.80 1.70 14.45
N LEU A 432 -2.49 0.63 15.19
CA LEU A 432 -1.90 -0.58 14.61
C LEU A 432 -2.81 -1.13 13.49
N THR A 433 -2.17 -1.59 12.40
CA THR A 433 -2.88 -2.06 11.21
C THR A 433 -2.73 -3.56 10.98
N SER A 434 -3.55 -4.13 10.09
CA SER A 434 -3.27 -5.42 9.44
C SER A 434 -3.92 -5.53 8.06
N ASP A 435 -3.22 -6.16 7.12
CA ASP A 435 -3.55 -6.19 5.69
C ASP A 435 -3.96 -7.59 5.17
N HIS A 436 -4.73 -7.62 4.07
CA HIS A 436 -5.34 -8.76 3.35
C HIS A 436 -6.71 -9.29 3.80
N CYS A 437 -6.89 -9.72 5.06
CA CYS A 437 -8.09 -10.44 5.54
C CYS A 437 -8.33 -11.82 4.89
N GLY A 438 -7.28 -12.64 4.78
CA GLY A 438 -7.31 -13.95 4.12
C GLY A 438 -8.28 -14.98 4.73
N PHE A 439 -8.21 -15.16 6.06
CA PHE A 439 -9.12 -15.97 6.90
C PHE A 439 -9.27 -15.33 8.31
N TYR A 440 -9.21 -14.00 8.38
CA TYR A 440 -9.31 -13.22 9.61
C TYR A 440 -10.04 -11.88 9.35
N PRO A 441 -10.56 -11.21 10.39
CA PRO A 441 -10.76 -11.73 11.76
C PRO A 441 -11.90 -12.74 11.87
N ARG A 442 -11.89 -13.51 12.96
CA ARG A 442 -13.09 -14.16 13.49
C ARG A 442 -13.99 -13.15 14.20
N ALA A 443 -15.29 -13.40 14.25
CA ALA A 443 -16.25 -12.58 15.00
C ALA A 443 -15.80 -12.29 16.45
N ALA A 444 -15.23 -13.28 17.16
CA ALA A 444 -14.75 -13.14 18.53
C ALA A 444 -13.54 -12.19 18.71
N GLN A 445 -12.79 -11.91 17.65
CA GLN A 445 -11.61 -11.02 17.69
C GLN A 445 -11.99 -9.55 17.51
N ILE A 446 -13.11 -9.26 16.83
CA ILE A 446 -13.52 -7.90 16.47
C ILE A 446 -13.64 -7.00 17.72
N PRO A 447 -14.28 -7.39 18.84
CA PRO A 447 -14.33 -6.55 20.05
C PRO A 447 -12.94 -6.26 20.66
N ARG A 448 -11.99 -7.20 20.54
CA ARG A 448 -10.62 -7.04 21.03
C ARG A 448 -9.83 -6.05 20.17
N MET A 449 -9.94 -6.17 18.84
CA MET A 449 -9.37 -5.22 17.87
C MET A 449 -9.90 -3.79 18.07
N VAL A 450 -11.21 -3.65 18.29
CA VAL A 450 -11.85 -2.34 18.56
C VAL A 450 -11.36 -1.75 19.89
N LYS A 451 -11.30 -2.55 20.95
CA LYS A 451 -10.75 -2.13 22.25
C LYS A 451 -9.30 -1.61 22.10
N LEU A 452 -8.50 -2.28 21.27
CA LEU A 452 -7.09 -1.96 21.00
C LEU A 452 -6.88 -0.84 19.95
N GLY A 453 -7.93 -0.32 19.32
CA GLY A 453 -7.85 0.78 18.35
C GLY A 453 -7.23 0.41 17.01
N MET A 454 -7.35 -0.85 16.59
CA MET A 454 -6.78 -1.33 15.33
C MET A 454 -7.57 -0.85 14.10
N ILE A 455 -6.91 -0.83 12.94
CA ILE A 455 -7.51 -0.56 11.62
C ILE A 455 -7.17 -1.72 10.69
N ILE A 456 -8.15 -2.34 10.04
CA ILE A 456 -7.90 -3.50 9.18
C ILE A 456 -8.03 -3.13 7.70
N SER A 457 -7.06 -3.49 6.87
CA SER A 457 -7.14 -3.39 5.41
C SER A 457 -7.50 -4.76 4.83
N CYS A 458 -8.49 -4.83 3.95
CA CYS A 458 -8.88 -6.08 3.29
C CYS A 458 -8.81 -5.98 1.77
N GLY A 459 -8.29 -7.02 1.12
CA GLY A 459 -8.17 -7.09 -0.33
C GLY A 459 -9.27 -7.90 -0.96
N ALA A 460 -9.98 -7.34 -1.95
CA ALA A 460 -11.06 -8.06 -2.66
C ALA A 460 -10.54 -9.37 -3.31
N ARG A 461 -9.27 -9.38 -3.75
CA ARG A 461 -8.54 -10.54 -4.28
C ARG A 461 -8.44 -11.73 -3.31
N MET A 462 -8.65 -11.53 -2.00
CA MET A 462 -8.64 -12.63 -1.02
C MET A 462 -9.91 -13.49 -1.07
N VAL A 463 -11.03 -12.98 -1.60
CA VAL A 463 -12.22 -13.78 -1.94
C VAL A 463 -11.79 -14.94 -2.87
N ASP A 464 -11.10 -14.61 -3.95
CA ASP A 464 -10.54 -15.57 -4.92
C ASP A 464 -9.38 -16.40 -4.40
N ARG A 465 -8.47 -15.80 -3.62
CA ARG A 465 -7.25 -16.49 -3.16
C ARG A 465 -7.55 -17.52 -2.08
N SER A 466 -8.52 -17.25 -1.20
CA SER A 466 -8.89 -18.10 -0.07
C SER A 466 -10.00 -19.12 -0.37
N ALA A 467 -10.96 -18.83 -1.27
CA ALA A 467 -12.06 -19.77 -1.56
C ALA A 467 -11.62 -21.21 -1.90
N PRO A 468 -10.57 -21.46 -2.73
CA PRO A 468 -10.11 -22.81 -3.03
C PRO A 468 -9.63 -23.62 -1.83
N TRP A 469 -9.34 -22.96 -0.70
CA TRP A 469 -8.88 -23.57 0.55
C TRP A 469 -10.02 -23.93 1.51
N LEU A 470 -11.26 -23.48 1.25
CA LEU A 470 -12.45 -23.89 2.04
C LEU A 470 -12.75 -25.39 1.95
N LYS A 471 -12.30 -26.08 0.91
CA LYS A 471 -12.38 -27.55 0.81
C LYS A 471 -11.45 -28.29 1.79
N ILE A 472 -10.47 -27.59 2.38
CA ILE A 472 -9.48 -28.13 3.33
C ILE A 472 -9.80 -27.65 4.75
N TYR A 473 -10.01 -26.35 4.94
CA TYR A 473 -10.34 -25.75 6.26
C TYR A 473 -11.84 -25.77 6.60
N GLY A 474 -12.68 -26.23 5.68
CA GLY A 474 -14.14 -26.36 5.84
C GLY A 474 -14.92 -25.09 5.47
N LEU A 475 -16.03 -25.28 4.74
CA LEU A 475 -16.93 -24.21 4.26
C LEU A 475 -17.48 -23.30 5.37
N ARG A 476 -17.59 -23.81 6.61
CA ARG A 476 -17.98 -23.04 7.80
C ARG A 476 -17.10 -21.81 8.08
N ASN A 477 -15.90 -21.76 7.50
CA ASN A 477 -14.96 -20.65 7.67
C ASN A 477 -15.01 -19.62 6.53
N ALA A 478 -15.94 -19.74 5.58
CA ALA A 478 -16.13 -18.77 4.49
C ALA A 478 -16.42 -17.34 5.01
N GLU A 479 -17.12 -17.24 6.14
CA GLU A 479 -17.40 -15.99 6.86
C GLU A 479 -16.15 -15.27 7.40
N ARG A 480 -14.97 -15.91 7.38
CA ARG A 480 -13.70 -15.30 7.79
C ARG A 480 -12.92 -14.68 6.63
N ILE A 481 -13.36 -14.88 5.39
CA ILE A 481 -12.69 -14.35 4.20
C ILE A 481 -13.24 -12.95 3.92
N VAL A 482 -12.42 -11.91 4.12
CA VAL A 482 -12.79 -10.51 3.90
C VAL A 482 -14.12 -10.14 4.63
N PRO A 483 -14.20 -10.23 5.97
CA PRO A 483 -15.44 -10.10 6.76
C PRO A 483 -15.79 -8.64 7.07
N VAL A 484 -15.81 -7.79 6.03
CA VAL A 484 -15.88 -6.33 6.16
C VAL A 484 -17.16 -5.87 6.88
N LYS A 485 -18.30 -6.50 6.59
CA LYS A 485 -19.59 -6.08 7.15
C LYS A 485 -19.70 -6.43 8.63
N SER A 486 -19.19 -7.60 9.02
CA SER A 486 -19.07 -7.97 10.44
C SER A 486 -18.12 -7.03 11.20
N MET A 487 -16.99 -6.64 10.61
CA MET A 487 -16.07 -5.67 11.22
C MET A 487 -16.71 -4.30 11.43
N LEU A 488 -17.32 -3.72 10.40
CA LEU A 488 -17.99 -2.43 10.51
C LEU A 488 -19.15 -2.46 11.51
N ARG A 489 -19.95 -3.53 11.54
CA ARG A 489 -21.00 -3.74 12.55
C ARG A 489 -20.45 -3.80 13.97
N GLY A 490 -19.27 -4.40 14.16
CA GLY A 490 -18.58 -4.45 15.44
C GLY A 490 -17.90 -3.14 15.87
N GLY A 491 -17.89 -2.11 15.01
CA GLY A 491 -17.24 -0.83 15.27
C GLY A 491 -15.75 -0.78 14.88
N LEU A 492 -15.27 -1.76 14.09
CA LEU A 492 -13.89 -1.81 13.61
C LEU A 492 -13.78 -1.10 12.26
N MET A 493 -12.88 -0.12 12.15
CA MET A 493 -12.62 0.56 10.88
C MET A 493 -11.93 -0.40 9.91
N THR A 494 -12.47 -0.52 8.70
CA THR A 494 -11.90 -1.35 7.63
C THR A 494 -11.60 -0.52 6.39
N THR A 495 -10.46 -0.73 5.74
CA THR A 495 -10.05 -0.06 4.50
C THR A 495 -9.92 -1.06 3.34
N ALA A 496 -9.85 -0.55 2.12
CA ALA A 496 -9.73 -1.35 0.91
C ALA A 496 -8.33 -1.26 0.32
N GLU A 497 -7.76 -2.42 0.02
CA GLU A 497 -6.49 -2.57 -0.69
C GLU A 497 -6.65 -3.30 -2.01
N GLY A 498 -5.64 -3.17 -2.87
CA GLY A 498 -5.53 -4.02 -4.04
C GLY A 498 -4.16 -4.03 -4.70
N GLU A 499 -3.77 -5.25 -5.09
CA GLU A 499 -2.62 -5.56 -5.94
C GLU A 499 -3.07 -5.54 -7.41
N PHE A 500 -3.27 -4.34 -7.94
CA PHE A 500 -3.79 -4.12 -9.30
C PHE A 500 -2.65 -4.18 -10.32
N GLN A 501 -2.74 -5.05 -11.31
CA GLN A 501 -1.72 -5.22 -12.35
C GLN A 501 -2.23 -4.56 -13.64
N VAL A 502 -1.76 -3.34 -13.92
CA VAL A 502 -2.27 -2.44 -14.97
C VAL A 502 -1.16 -1.63 -15.67
N GLU A 503 0.08 -1.82 -15.25
CA GLU A 503 1.24 -1.04 -15.69
C GLU A 503 1.57 -1.29 -17.17
N THR A 504 0.98 -2.32 -17.79
CA THR A 504 1.11 -2.65 -19.22
C THR A 504 0.36 -1.70 -20.15
N GLY A 505 -0.40 -0.74 -19.61
CA GLY A 505 -1.31 0.11 -20.38
C GLY A 505 -2.68 -0.53 -20.60
N GLU A 506 -2.94 -1.73 -20.08
CA GLU A 506 -4.23 -2.41 -20.15
C GLU A 506 -4.55 -3.22 -18.88
N GLY A 507 -5.83 -3.44 -18.62
CA GLY A 507 -6.26 -4.25 -17.48
C GLY A 507 -7.66 -3.88 -16.97
N PRO A 508 -8.15 -4.55 -15.93
CA PRO A 508 -9.45 -4.26 -15.33
C PRO A 508 -9.50 -2.87 -14.66
N THR A 509 -10.70 -2.26 -14.59
CA THR A 509 -10.89 -1.02 -13.81
C THR A 509 -10.67 -1.27 -12.31
N VAL A 510 -10.48 -0.20 -11.54
CA VAL A 510 -10.41 -0.27 -10.06
C VAL A 510 -11.70 -0.86 -9.47
N PHE A 511 -12.85 -0.47 -9.99
CA PHE A 511 -14.13 -0.95 -9.48
C PHE A 511 -14.45 -2.38 -9.91
N ALA A 512 -14.00 -2.83 -11.09
CA ALA A 512 -14.09 -4.23 -11.50
C ALA A 512 -13.33 -5.16 -10.53
N GLN A 513 -12.16 -4.70 -10.05
CA GLN A 513 -11.32 -5.45 -9.10
C GLN A 513 -11.89 -5.47 -7.68
N TYR A 514 -12.70 -4.47 -7.29
CA TYR A 514 -13.40 -4.46 -6.00
C TYR A 514 -14.76 -5.18 -6.00
N MET A 515 -15.31 -5.59 -7.15
CA MET A 515 -16.61 -6.28 -7.23
C MET A 515 -16.78 -7.47 -6.25
N PRO A 516 -15.77 -8.31 -5.97
CA PRO A 516 -15.90 -9.42 -5.01
C PRO A 516 -16.33 -9.01 -3.59
N MET A 517 -16.10 -7.76 -3.16
CA MET A 517 -16.59 -7.27 -1.87
C MET A 517 -18.11 -7.00 -1.85
N LEU A 518 -18.67 -6.60 -3.00
CA LEU A 518 -20.09 -6.30 -3.15
C LEU A 518 -20.88 -7.57 -3.45
N ASN A 519 -20.49 -8.28 -4.51
CA ASN A 519 -21.25 -9.42 -5.01
C ASN A 519 -20.86 -10.76 -4.33
N ARG A 520 -19.78 -10.78 -3.54
CA ARG A 520 -19.28 -11.98 -2.84
C ARG A 520 -19.02 -13.18 -3.76
N LYS A 521 -18.63 -12.89 -5.01
CA LYS A 521 -18.41 -13.85 -6.09
C LYS A 521 -16.93 -13.90 -6.50
N THR A 522 -16.36 -15.09 -6.58
CA THR A 522 -15.01 -15.30 -7.15
C THR A 522 -15.01 -15.07 -8.66
N TYR A 523 -13.83 -14.85 -9.25
CA TYR A 523 -13.62 -14.77 -10.70
C TYR A 523 -13.93 -16.10 -11.42
N SER A 524 -13.90 -17.24 -10.71
CA SER A 524 -14.41 -18.53 -11.21
C SER A 524 -15.93 -18.69 -11.10
N GLY A 525 -16.61 -17.76 -10.42
CA GLY A 525 -18.06 -17.66 -10.33
C GLY A 525 -18.71 -18.28 -9.10
N GLU A 526 -17.93 -18.75 -8.13
CA GLU A 526 -18.38 -19.30 -6.85
C GLU A 526 -18.84 -18.18 -5.90
N MET A 527 -19.93 -18.39 -5.16
CA MET A 527 -20.44 -17.42 -4.18
C MET A 527 -19.96 -17.81 -2.77
N ILE A 528 -19.32 -16.91 -2.02
CA ILE A 528 -18.82 -17.21 -0.66
C ILE A 528 -19.28 -16.16 0.36
N ALA A 529 -19.89 -16.61 1.46
CA ALA A 529 -20.36 -15.77 2.57
C ALA A 529 -21.10 -14.49 2.08
N GLN A 530 -22.23 -14.70 1.38
CA GLN A 530 -23.00 -13.60 0.78
C GLN A 530 -23.47 -12.55 1.80
N ASP A 531 -23.68 -12.94 3.05
CA ASP A 531 -24.07 -12.01 4.11
C ASP A 531 -23.00 -10.94 4.40
N GLU A 532 -21.72 -11.19 4.10
CA GLU A 532 -20.61 -10.22 4.21
C GLU A 532 -20.55 -9.21 3.05
N ALA A 533 -21.51 -9.23 2.12
CA ALA A 533 -21.65 -8.22 1.07
C ALA A 533 -21.80 -6.81 1.67
N ILE A 534 -20.93 -5.89 1.24
CA ILE A 534 -21.03 -4.45 1.52
C ILE A 534 -21.70 -3.71 0.36
N ASP A 535 -22.22 -2.52 0.63
CA ASP A 535 -22.70 -1.62 -0.40
C ASP A 535 -21.58 -0.77 -1.02
N ARG A 536 -21.87 -0.16 -2.17
CA ARG A 536 -20.90 0.66 -2.93
C ARG A 536 -20.47 1.95 -2.20
N ASN A 537 -21.31 2.53 -1.35
CA ASN A 537 -20.95 3.74 -0.60
C ASN A 537 -19.96 3.38 0.50
N THR A 538 -20.17 2.26 1.19
CA THR A 538 -19.19 1.65 2.10
C THR A 538 -17.85 1.42 1.38
N LEU A 539 -17.84 0.81 0.19
CA LEU A 539 -16.61 0.63 -0.60
C LEU A 539 -15.90 1.97 -0.89
N LEU A 540 -16.62 3.04 -1.25
CA LEU A 540 -15.99 4.34 -1.46
C LEU A 540 -15.32 4.88 -0.19
N LYS A 541 -15.93 4.71 0.99
CA LYS A 541 -15.31 5.14 2.25
C LYS A 541 -14.04 4.35 2.56
N MET A 542 -14.05 3.05 2.28
CA MET A 542 -12.87 2.16 2.38
C MET A 542 -11.73 2.55 1.42
N ALA A 543 -12.02 3.25 0.33
CA ALA A 543 -11.06 3.67 -0.70
C ALA A 543 -10.74 5.18 -0.68
N THR A 544 -11.26 5.96 0.28
CA THR A 544 -11.02 7.42 0.38
C THR A 544 -10.84 7.90 1.83
N VAL A 545 -11.92 8.15 2.58
CA VAL A 545 -11.86 8.78 3.90
C VAL A 545 -11.24 7.89 4.98
N TRP A 546 -11.61 6.61 5.06
CA TRP A 546 -11.05 5.69 6.06
C TRP A 546 -9.55 5.38 5.86
N PRO A 547 -9.04 5.07 4.65
CA PRO A 547 -7.61 4.87 4.45
C PRO A 547 -6.76 6.13 4.66
N SER A 548 -7.33 7.34 4.62
CA SER A 548 -6.61 8.55 5.07
C SER A 548 -6.16 8.48 6.54
N TYR A 549 -6.97 7.81 7.39
CA TYR A 549 -6.67 7.57 8.80
C TYR A 549 -5.64 6.44 9.01
N TYR A 550 -5.67 5.40 8.16
CA TYR A 550 -4.66 4.33 8.08
C TYR A 550 -3.26 4.91 7.80
N VAL A 551 -3.17 5.84 6.83
CA VAL A 551 -1.89 6.44 6.41
C VAL A 551 -1.48 7.69 7.19
N LEU A 552 -2.18 8.03 8.28
CA LEU A 552 -1.89 9.16 9.17
C LEU A 552 -1.97 10.54 8.50
N LYS A 553 -2.92 10.74 7.57
CA LYS A 553 -3.14 11.99 6.81
C LYS A 553 -4.62 12.39 6.72
N GLU A 554 -5.43 12.05 7.72
CA GLU A 554 -6.87 12.38 7.74
C GLU A 554 -7.18 13.89 7.75
N LYS A 555 -6.19 14.71 8.10
CA LYS A 555 -6.28 16.17 8.09
C LYS A 555 -6.01 16.78 6.71
N GLU A 556 -5.41 16.02 5.79
CA GLU A 556 -4.95 16.52 4.49
C GLU A 556 -5.53 15.75 3.28
N LEU A 557 -5.98 14.51 3.47
CA LEU A 557 -6.40 13.57 2.42
C LEU A 557 -7.79 12.97 2.69
N GLY A 558 -8.27 12.15 1.74
CA GLY A 558 -9.46 11.31 1.86
C GLY A 558 -10.80 12.00 1.62
N THR A 559 -10.85 13.33 1.66
CA THR A 559 -12.06 14.14 1.48
C THR A 559 -11.77 15.44 0.71
N LEU A 560 -12.78 16.02 0.07
CA LEU A 560 -12.69 17.29 -0.63
C LEU A 560 -13.28 18.41 0.23
N GLU A 561 -12.43 18.99 1.08
CA GLU A 561 -12.79 20.04 2.05
C GLU A 561 -11.76 21.19 1.99
N PRO A 562 -12.14 22.45 2.24
CA PRO A 562 -11.22 23.58 2.30
C PRO A 562 -9.99 23.30 3.19
N GLY A 563 -8.81 23.63 2.67
CA GLY A 563 -7.53 23.38 3.33
C GLY A 563 -6.93 21.99 3.07
N LYS A 564 -7.70 20.98 2.63
CA LYS A 564 -7.16 19.66 2.24
C LYS A 564 -6.52 19.69 0.85
N TYR A 565 -5.71 18.69 0.52
CA TYR A 565 -5.11 18.59 -0.80
C TYR A 565 -6.18 18.38 -1.87
N ALA A 566 -6.02 19.04 -3.02
CA ALA A 566 -6.89 18.86 -4.18
C ALA A 566 -6.52 17.58 -4.95
N ASP A 567 -6.68 16.44 -4.28
CA ASP A 567 -6.53 15.09 -4.82
C ASP A 567 -7.91 14.59 -5.21
N LEU A 568 -8.19 14.43 -6.51
CA LEU A 568 -9.53 14.08 -6.99
C LEU A 568 -9.51 13.27 -8.29
N VAL A 569 -10.63 12.60 -8.56
CA VAL A 569 -10.90 11.92 -9.84
C VAL A 569 -12.24 12.38 -10.42
N VAL A 570 -12.29 12.58 -11.74
CA VAL A 570 -13.55 12.79 -12.50
C VAL A 570 -13.86 11.50 -13.24
N LEU A 571 -15.08 10.98 -13.13
CA LEU A 571 -15.45 9.67 -13.66
C LEU A 571 -16.13 9.72 -15.03
N ASN A 572 -16.04 8.62 -15.78
CA ASN A 572 -16.74 8.43 -17.06
C ASN A 572 -18.27 8.31 -16.91
N LYS A 573 -18.74 7.70 -15.81
CA LYS A 573 -20.13 7.43 -15.44
C LYS A 573 -20.42 7.92 -14.02
N ASP A 574 -21.70 8.09 -13.68
CA ASP A 574 -22.12 8.36 -12.30
C ASP A 574 -22.11 7.08 -11.47
N TYR A 575 -21.13 6.98 -10.57
CA TYR A 575 -20.92 5.83 -9.68
C TYR A 575 -22.15 5.50 -8.82
N PHE A 576 -22.94 6.50 -8.46
CA PHE A 576 -24.05 6.35 -7.51
C PHE A 576 -25.33 5.86 -8.18
N THR A 577 -25.47 6.01 -9.50
CA THR A 577 -26.71 5.71 -10.24
C THR A 577 -26.53 4.60 -11.30
N VAL A 578 -25.29 4.27 -11.69
CA VAL A 578 -25.01 3.14 -12.60
C VAL A 578 -25.52 1.81 -12.01
N PRO A 579 -26.11 0.90 -12.79
CA PRO A 579 -26.45 -0.45 -12.32
C PRO A 579 -25.24 -1.18 -11.74
N GLU A 580 -25.44 -2.01 -10.71
CA GLU A 580 -24.31 -2.70 -10.06
C GLU A 580 -23.57 -3.66 -11.00
N SER A 581 -24.29 -4.30 -11.91
CA SER A 581 -23.74 -5.11 -13.01
C SER A 581 -22.81 -4.33 -13.96
N GLU A 582 -22.93 -3.00 -14.00
CA GLU A 582 -22.10 -2.11 -14.79
C GLU A 582 -21.03 -1.38 -13.97
N LEU A 583 -20.98 -1.56 -12.65
CA LEU A 583 -20.06 -0.80 -11.77
C LEU A 583 -18.58 -1.03 -12.14
N GLY A 584 -18.24 -2.24 -12.62
CA GLY A 584 -16.91 -2.57 -13.16
C GLY A 584 -16.53 -1.80 -14.45
N SER A 585 -17.45 -1.07 -15.07
CA SER A 585 -17.19 -0.19 -16.22
C SER A 585 -16.95 1.28 -15.86
N VAL A 586 -16.98 1.63 -14.57
CA VAL A 586 -16.65 2.98 -14.10
C VAL A 586 -15.13 3.14 -14.04
N PHE A 587 -14.60 4.25 -14.53
CA PHE A 587 -13.17 4.58 -14.49
C PHE A 587 -12.92 6.11 -14.52
N PRO A 588 -11.73 6.58 -14.07
CA PRO A 588 -11.37 7.99 -14.13
C PRO A 588 -11.08 8.49 -15.55
N LEU A 589 -11.63 9.64 -15.89
CA LEU A 589 -11.29 10.47 -17.05
C LEU A 589 -10.19 11.50 -16.75
N LEU A 590 -10.12 11.94 -15.50
CA LEU A 590 -9.09 12.83 -14.94
C LEU A 590 -8.68 12.26 -13.58
N THR A 591 -7.37 12.16 -13.35
CA THR A 591 -6.78 12.00 -12.02
C THR A 591 -5.92 13.22 -11.73
N MET A 592 -6.21 13.89 -10.62
CA MET A 592 -5.56 15.12 -10.18
C MET A 592 -4.89 14.88 -8.83
N LEU A 593 -3.62 15.28 -8.72
CA LEU A 593 -2.80 15.19 -7.51
C LEU A 593 -2.39 16.60 -7.10
N GLY A 594 -2.83 17.07 -5.93
CA GLY A 594 -2.54 18.41 -5.43
C GLY A 594 -2.82 19.50 -6.48
N GLY A 595 -4.03 19.50 -7.05
CA GLY A 595 -4.45 20.48 -8.06
C GLY A 595 -3.88 20.29 -9.47
N LYS A 596 -2.91 19.38 -9.65
CA LYS A 596 -2.26 19.13 -10.95
C LYS A 596 -2.87 17.89 -11.64
N PRO A 597 -3.36 17.99 -12.89
CA PRO A 597 -3.72 16.81 -13.68
C PRO A 597 -2.49 15.93 -13.92
N VAL A 598 -2.50 14.70 -13.39
CA VAL A 598 -1.46 13.68 -13.62
C VAL A 598 -1.87 12.78 -14.79
N VAL A 599 -3.16 12.45 -14.86
CA VAL A 599 -3.76 11.71 -15.97
C VAL A 599 -4.97 12.49 -16.50
N VAL A 600 -5.01 12.70 -17.81
CA VAL A 600 -6.17 13.23 -18.55
C VAL A 600 -6.36 12.31 -19.74
N ARG A 601 -7.49 11.61 -19.78
CA ARG A 601 -7.83 10.71 -20.89
C ARG A 601 -8.19 11.51 -22.14
N SER A 602 -7.83 10.98 -23.31
CA SER A 602 -7.91 11.68 -24.59
C SER A 602 -9.35 12.08 -24.97
N GLU A 603 -10.32 11.20 -24.66
CA GLU A 603 -11.75 11.46 -24.80
C GLU A 603 -12.24 12.63 -23.94
N TYR A 604 -11.66 12.84 -22.75
CA TYR A 604 -12.04 13.94 -21.86
C TYR A 604 -11.27 15.23 -22.14
N ALA A 605 -10.02 15.14 -22.63
CA ALA A 605 -9.25 16.27 -23.11
C ALA A 605 -10.02 17.06 -24.19
N ALA A 606 -10.57 16.34 -25.17
CA ALA A 606 -11.40 16.90 -26.23
C ALA A 606 -12.68 17.60 -25.72
N GLU A 607 -13.25 17.14 -24.60
CA GLU A 607 -14.47 17.71 -24.01
C GLU A 607 -14.23 18.90 -23.08
N SER A 608 -13.09 18.93 -22.38
CA SER A 608 -12.82 19.79 -21.22
C SER A 608 -11.87 20.96 -21.49
N GLY A 609 -11.20 20.96 -22.65
CA GLY A 609 -10.14 21.93 -22.96
C GLY A 609 -8.82 21.67 -22.21
N LEU A 610 -8.71 20.54 -21.51
CA LEU A 610 -7.45 20.05 -20.95
C LEU A 610 -6.60 19.37 -22.02
N ARG A 611 -5.29 19.31 -21.81
CA ARG A 611 -4.37 18.51 -22.63
C ARG A 611 -4.37 17.06 -22.14
N ALA A 612 -4.52 16.10 -23.06
CA ALA A 612 -4.34 14.67 -22.77
C ALA A 612 -2.93 14.43 -22.16
N THR A 613 -2.87 13.74 -21.03
CA THR A 613 -1.68 13.64 -20.18
C THR A 613 -1.66 12.27 -19.49
N GLY A 614 -0.47 11.70 -19.28
CA GLY A 614 -0.31 10.39 -18.62
C GLY A 614 -0.81 9.19 -19.45
N PRO A 615 -0.68 7.96 -18.91
CA PRO A 615 -1.02 6.72 -19.61
C PRO A 615 -2.48 6.63 -20.05
N GLN A 616 -2.70 6.18 -21.28
CA GLN A 616 -4.02 6.07 -21.90
C GLN A 616 -4.53 4.62 -21.81
N MET A 617 -4.89 4.22 -20.60
CA MET A 617 -5.27 2.84 -20.25
C MET A 617 -6.39 2.26 -21.14
N LYS A 618 -6.23 1.02 -21.59
CA LYS A 618 -7.30 0.19 -22.16
C LYS A 618 -7.98 -0.61 -21.05
N PHE A 619 -9.21 -0.27 -20.70
CA PHE A 619 -9.90 -0.92 -19.60
C PHE A 619 -10.70 -2.16 -20.01
N GLN A 620 -10.58 -3.20 -19.20
CA GLN A 620 -11.47 -4.36 -19.15
C GLN A 620 -12.52 -4.12 -18.04
N PHE A 621 -13.77 -4.52 -18.26
CA PHE A 621 -14.87 -4.22 -17.33
C PHE A 621 -15.28 -5.39 -16.44
N GLN A 622 -14.66 -6.54 -16.64
CA GLN A 622 -14.81 -7.75 -15.85
C GLN A 622 -13.43 -8.32 -15.56
N MET A 623 -13.29 -9.03 -14.44
CA MET A 623 -12.08 -9.80 -14.14
C MET A 623 -12.07 -11.04 -15.04
N PRO A 624 -10.96 -11.36 -15.72
CA PRO A 624 -10.85 -12.60 -16.47
C PRO A 624 -10.98 -13.80 -15.52
N PRO A 625 -11.68 -14.88 -15.91
CA PRO A 625 -11.59 -16.14 -15.19
C PRO A 625 -10.14 -16.59 -15.17
N ARG A 626 -9.59 -16.93 -14.00
CA ARG A 626 -8.22 -17.43 -13.92
C ARG A 626 -8.08 -18.70 -14.76
N ASP A 627 -7.22 -18.65 -15.78
CA ASP A 627 -6.54 -19.86 -16.19
C ASP A 627 -5.70 -20.38 -15.01
N ARG A 628 -5.56 -21.69 -14.89
CA ARG A 628 -4.85 -22.35 -13.77
C ARG A 628 -3.34 -22.09 -13.79
N SER A 629 -2.86 -21.31 -14.76
CA SER A 629 -1.47 -20.97 -15.02
C SER A 629 -0.99 -19.70 -14.31
N GLU A 630 -1.87 -18.78 -13.88
CA GLU A 630 -1.47 -17.52 -13.23
C GLU A 630 -1.09 -17.67 -11.75
N GLY A 631 0.06 -18.31 -11.55
CA GLY A 631 1.01 -17.87 -10.52
C GLY A 631 1.73 -16.61 -11.01
N GLY A 632 2.47 -15.94 -10.12
CA GLY A 632 3.31 -14.78 -10.43
C GLY A 632 4.56 -15.10 -11.27
N SER A 633 4.39 -15.94 -12.28
CA SER A 633 5.28 -16.14 -13.41
C SER A 633 4.38 -16.27 -14.64
N VAL A 634 3.80 -15.14 -15.08
CA VAL A 634 3.13 -15.08 -16.39
C VAL A 634 4.13 -15.57 -17.42
N ARG A 635 3.73 -16.54 -18.25
CA ARG A 635 4.62 -17.19 -19.22
C ARG A 635 5.25 -16.13 -20.11
N MET A 636 6.58 -16.05 -20.10
CA MET A 636 7.35 -15.17 -20.97
C MET A 636 8.01 -16.01 -22.07
N GLY A 637 7.47 -15.92 -23.28
CA GLY A 637 8.00 -16.55 -24.50
C GLY A 637 7.46 -17.97 -24.77
N ASP A 638 6.91 -18.14 -25.97
CA ASP A 638 7.48 -19.10 -26.92
C ASP A 638 8.74 -18.46 -27.56
#